data_AF-A0A443K2D7-F1
#
_entry.id   AF-A0A443K2D7-F1
#
_cell.length_a   1.000
_cell.length_b   1.000
_cell.length_c   1.000
_cell.angle_alpha   90.00
_cell.angle_beta   90.00
_cell.angle_gamma   90.00
#
_symmetry.space_group_name_H-M   'P 1'
#
loop_
_entity.id
_entity.type
_entity.pdbx_description
1 polymer ?
#
loop_
_entity_poly.entity_id
_entity_poly.type
_entity_poly.pdbx_seq_one_letter_code
_entity_poly.pdbx_strand_id
1 'polypeptide(L)'
;MDANTAVARVAYKVNEVAAIYPITPSSTMAELADEWAAAGEKNLWGDIVHVQEMQAEGGAAGAVHGALQSGALTTTFTASQGLMLMLPNMYKIAGELTSTVFHVAARSLATSALSIFGDHSDVMAARGTGFALLNSASVQEAQDMALIAQAATLQGRVPFLHFFDGFRTSHELNTLDLLPEEVMRTMIDDDLVRAHRARALSPENPRIRGTAHNPDTFFQAREATNPYYDALPEIVEKLLDRFADLTGRRYGLFEYTGDPQAERVLIAMGSGAETAKETVRALNAAGEKVGIVQVRLYRPFSVGHFLAVLPKTVQKIAVLEQCKESGATGEPLYQDVIASLAGAVSRGDWPALPLIVGGRYGLSSKDFPPSMVKAAFDNLIANRPRNSFTLGVEDDLTGLSLGYDPAFSIESPRTTRAVFFGLGADGTVGANKNSVKIIGEDTELFAQGYFVYDSHKSGAQTISHLRFGPEPIRAPYLIREAQFVACHKFEFLARQDILKYAAPGATFLLNAPYGAEEVWHHLPKPVQQAIIDKGLKFYTIDASSAARELGLGFRVNTILQTCFFALSGVLPRDEAITHIKASIRKSYGEKGERIVKMNFAAVDGALERLHEVTVPATVDAAAPGLAPLVPADAPTFVKEVTAVMFAAEGDTIPVSRIPADGTFPSGTTAFEKRNVSDTVPEWRSDLCIQCGQCSFVCPHAVIRSKYYNADRLAGAPEGFAHAPINTRGYPDTEFTLQIYVEDCTGCGLCVETCPAWSPIEPDTKALNIVEKLPILKQERENIAFFEKLPVNDRARVDFGNVRGVQFLEPLFEFPGACAGCGETPYLRLLSQLFGDRLQVANATGCSSIYGGNLPVTPWAKNGEGRGPAWSNSLFEDNAEFGLGYRLAADQQLALAVKYLGRLAPQVGEDLAKAILDAPQKTESQIRAQRERVGALKVKLLAMGDNEDAKHLLSVVDHLVRRSIWIVGGDGWAYDIGYGGLDHVLAQGRDVNVLVLDTEVYSNTGGQSSKATPLGAVAKFAAAGKRTPRKDLAMLAISYGNIYVAQVAMGANPQHTLQAFREAEAYEGPSLILAYSHCIAHGIDMRKGLHQQDLATASGYWPLFRFNPALRQVGENPFSLDSPRPSIPFKAYAYNEVRYQSLARERPTEAEALAIAAERWIQEKYMQYEDLAARDGARFNYELRPEDTVAAGKDI
;
A
#
# COMPACT_ATOMS: atom_id res chain seq x y z
N MET A 1 16.09 7.10 -16.57
CA MET A 1 15.60 5.99 -15.70
C MET A 1 15.33 6.53 -14.29
N ASP A 2 14.87 5.70 -13.34
CA ASP A 2 14.70 6.13 -11.93
C ASP A 2 15.90 5.76 -11.05
N ALA A 3 15.96 6.31 -9.82
CA ALA A 3 17.09 6.09 -8.92
C ALA A 3 17.16 4.66 -8.40
N ASN A 4 16.02 4.00 -8.16
CA ASN A 4 16.01 2.58 -7.79
C ASN A 4 16.75 1.73 -8.85
N THR A 5 16.43 1.93 -10.13
CA THR A 5 17.11 1.22 -11.23
C THR A 5 18.59 1.56 -11.29
N ALA A 6 18.94 2.85 -11.17
CA ALA A 6 20.33 3.29 -11.28
C ALA A 6 21.21 2.76 -10.13
N VAL A 7 20.70 2.76 -8.90
CA VAL A 7 21.39 2.25 -7.70
C VAL A 7 21.51 0.73 -7.75
N ALA A 8 20.44 0.01 -8.10
CA ALA A 8 20.48 -1.44 -8.21
C ALA A 8 21.56 -1.89 -9.21
N ARG A 9 21.70 -1.19 -10.34
CA ARG A 9 22.73 -1.50 -11.36
C ARG A 9 24.15 -1.46 -10.78
N VAL A 10 24.45 -0.41 -10.01
CA VAL A 10 25.75 -0.26 -9.36
C VAL A 10 25.92 -1.31 -8.27
N ALA A 11 24.95 -1.44 -7.37
CA ALA A 11 24.98 -2.39 -6.26
C ALA A 11 25.19 -3.84 -6.73
N TYR A 12 24.50 -4.25 -7.80
CA TYR A 12 24.64 -5.56 -8.43
C TYR A 12 26.05 -5.79 -8.98
N LYS A 13 26.62 -4.78 -9.66
CA LYS A 13 27.96 -4.91 -10.26
C LYS A 13 29.07 -5.05 -9.22
N VAL A 14 28.92 -4.45 -8.03
CA VAL A 14 29.98 -4.35 -7.03
C VAL A 14 29.83 -5.27 -5.80
N ASN A 15 28.88 -6.22 -5.83
CA ASN A 15 28.66 -7.19 -4.75
C ASN A 15 28.57 -8.63 -5.26
N GLU A 16 28.67 -9.58 -4.33
CA GLU A 16 28.60 -11.03 -4.57
C GLU A 16 27.25 -11.59 -4.08
N VAL A 17 26.71 -11.02 -3.00
CA VAL A 17 25.45 -11.45 -2.37
C VAL A 17 24.52 -10.25 -2.15
N ALA A 18 23.21 -10.46 -2.29
CA ALA A 18 22.18 -9.53 -1.87
C ALA A 18 21.12 -10.26 -1.04
N ALA A 19 21.07 -10.00 0.27
CA ALA A 19 20.02 -10.55 1.13
C ALA A 19 18.91 -9.50 1.27
N ILE A 20 17.68 -9.86 0.90
CA ILE A 20 16.60 -8.89 0.63
C ILE A 20 15.29 -9.26 1.30
N TYR A 21 14.42 -8.26 1.43
CA TYR A 21 13.00 -8.41 1.75
C TYR A 21 12.24 -7.23 1.12
N PRO A 22 11.02 -7.42 0.58
CA PRO A 22 10.33 -6.35 -0.12
C PRO A 22 9.63 -5.37 0.82
N ILE A 23 9.95 -4.08 0.63
CA ILE A 23 9.22 -2.98 1.25
C ILE A 23 9.17 -1.78 0.29
N THR A 24 7.98 -1.22 0.06
CA THR A 24 7.83 0.01 -0.73
C THR A 24 8.52 1.17 -0.01
N PRO A 25 9.27 2.06 -0.69
CA PRO A 25 9.52 2.12 -2.13
C PRO A 25 10.88 1.52 -2.58
N SER A 26 11.53 0.66 -1.79
CA SER A 26 12.84 0.08 -2.14
C SER A 26 12.74 -1.23 -2.94
N SER A 27 11.58 -1.91 -2.96
CA SER A 27 11.40 -3.23 -3.57
C SER A 27 11.96 -3.35 -4.99
N THR A 28 11.78 -2.34 -5.85
CA THR A 28 12.27 -2.34 -7.24
C THR A 28 13.76 -2.66 -7.34
N MET A 29 14.58 -2.22 -6.37
CA MET A 29 16.02 -2.52 -6.39
C MET A 29 16.30 -4.01 -6.23
N ALA A 30 15.62 -4.66 -5.29
CA ALA A 30 15.75 -6.09 -5.05
C ALA A 30 15.19 -6.90 -6.24
N GLU A 31 14.08 -6.44 -6.81
CA GLU A 31 13.40 -7.10 -7.93
C GLU A 31 14.31 -7.16 -9.15
N LEU A 32 14.93 -6.02 -9.51
CA LEU A 32 15.88 -5.94 -10.61
C LEU A 32 17.12 -6.81 -10.36
N ALA A 33 17.62 -6.87 -9.11
CA ALA A 33 18.74 -7.74 -8.78
C ALA A 33 18.40 -9.23 -9.01
N ASP A 34 17.20 -9.68 -8.62
CA ASP A 34 16.73 -11.04 -8.89
C ASP A 34 16.55 -11.31 -10.38
N GLU A 35 15.94 -10.38 -11.12
CA GLU A 35 15.74 -10.49 -12.57
C GLU A 35 17.08 -10.63 -13.32
N TRP A 36 18.07 -9.80 -12.98
CA TRP A 36 19.40 -9.86 -13.56
C TRP A 36 20.16 -11.13 -13.18
N ALA A 37 20.04 -11.59 -11.93
CA ALA A 37 20.61 -12.87 -11.50
C ALA A 37 20.00 -14.05 -12.28
N ALA A 38 18.68 -14.05 -12.46
CA ALA A 38 17.97 -15.06 -13.25
C ALA A 38 18.35 -15.03 -14.74
N ALA A 39 18.63 -13.83 -15.29
CA ALA A 39 19.12 -13.64 -16.65
C ALA A 39 20.61 -14.00 -16.84
N GLY A 40 21.33 -14.28 -15.75
CA GLY A 40 22.75 -14.64 -15.79
C GLY A 40 23.70 -13.45 -15.95
N GLU A 41 23.22 -12.23 -15.67
CA GLU A 41 24.03 -11.02 -15.69
C GLU A 41 25.18 -11.11 -14.69
N LYS A 42 26.37 -10.67 -15.10
CA LYS A 42 27.59 -10.81 -14.31
C LYS A 42 27.94 -9.54 -13.55
N ASN A 43 28.42 -9.71 -12.33
CA ASN A 43 29.10 -8.67 -11.56
C ASN A 43 30.50 -8.39 -12.13
N LEU A 44 31.24 -7.46 -11.52
CA LEU A 44 32.58 -7.09 -11.97
C LEU A 44 33.57 -8.28 -11.97
N TRP A 45 33.37 -9.31 -11.16
CA TRP A 45 34.29 -10.47 -11.10
C TRP A 45 33.88 -11.62 -12.03
N GLY A 46 32.82 -11.47 -12.83
CA GLY A 46 32.35 -12.50 -13.77
C GLY A 46 31.37 -13.51 -13.16
N ASP A 47 30.94 -13.28 -11.92
CA ASP A 47 30.02 -14.13 -11.18
C ASP A 47 28.59 -13.58 -11.21
N ILE A 48 27.61 -14.46 -10.98
CA ILE A 48 26.21 -14.06 -10.83
C ILE A 48 25.98 -13.73 -9.36
N VAL A 49 25.34 -12.59 -9.08
CA VAL A 49 25.03 -12.20 -7.69
C VAL A 49 24.03 -13.19 -7.10
N HIS A 50 24.29 -13.65 -5.89
CA HIS A 50 23.36 -14.51 -5.17
C HIS A 50 22.30 -13.66 -4.44
N VAL A 51 21.08 -13.66 -4.95
CA VAL A 51 19.95 -12.93 -4.35
C VAL A 51 19.15 -13.89 -3.47
N GLN A 52 19.02 -13.54 -2.18
CA GLN A 52 18.33 -14.36 -1.20
C GLN A 52 17.23 -13.57 -0.50
N GLU A 53 15.97 -13.92 -0.78
CA GLU A 53 14.81 -13.44 -0.02
C GLU A 53 14.79 -14.07 1.39
N MET A 54 14.64 -13.24 2.42
CA MET A 54 14.48 -13.68 3.81
C MET A 54 13.01 -13.57 4.25
N GLN A 55 12.69 -13.99 5.48
CA GLN A 55 11.32 -13.93 6.02
C GLN A 55 10.90 -12.53 6.49
N ALA A 56 11.86 -11.65 6.73
CA ALA A 56 11.71 -10.28 7.23
C ALA A 56 13.04 -9.53 7.07
N GLU A 57 13.04 -8.21 7.15
CA GLU A 57 14.26 -7.39 7.10
C GLU A 57 15.23 -7.69 8.23
N GLY A 58 14.74 -8.03 9.43
CA GLY A 58 15.62 -8.47 10.53
C GLY A 58 16.39 -9.76 10.18
N GLY A 59 15.75 -10.67 9.43
CA GLY A 59 16.38 -11.87 8.87
C GLY A 59 17.37 -11.52 7.75
N ALA A 60 17.00 -10.59 6.86
CA ALA A 60 17.90 -10.07 5.83
C ALA A 60 19.16 -9.44 6.43
N ALA A 61 19.04 -8.59 7.43
CA ALA A 61 20.20 -7.98 8.10
C ALA A 61 21.10 -9.03 8.79
N GLY A 62 20.51 -10.07 9.38
CA GLY A 62 21.25 -11.20 9.94
C GLY A 62 22.00 -12.01 8.86
N ALA A 63 21.37 -12.25 7.71
CA ALA A 63 21.99 -12.92 6.57
C ALA A 63 23.11 -12.07 5.95
N VAL A 64 22.91 -10.75 5.80
CA VAL A 64 23.98 -9.82 5.41
C VAL A 64 25.15 -9.92 6.38
N HIS A 65 24.89 -9.82 7.68
CA HIS A 65 25.92 -9.92 8.69
C HIS A 65 26.70 -11.24 8.58
N GLY A 66 26.01 -12.38 8.47
CA GLY A 66 26.66 -13.69 8.31
C GLY A 66 27.53 -13.79 7.06
N ALA A 67 27.01 -13.38 5.90
CA ALA A 67 27.74 -13.42 4.63
C ALA A 67 29.01 -12.56 4.65
N LEU A 68 28.92 -11.36 5.23
CA LEU A 68 30.06 -10.48 5.41
C LEU A 68 31.12 -11.07 6.36
N GLN A 69 30.70 -11.73 7.44
CA GLN A 69 31.62 -12.41 8.36
C GLN A 69 32.33 -13.59 7.69
N SER A 70 31.71 -14.20 6.68
CA SER A 70 32.29 -15.25 5.84
C SER A 70 33.04 -14.72 4.61
N GLY A 71 33.18 -13.39 4.47
CA GLY A 71 34.06 -12.75 3.49
C GLY A 71 33.43 -12.43 2.14
N ALA A 72 32.12 -12.59 1.97
CA ALA A 72 31.42 -12.23 0.75
C ALA A 72 30.96 -10.76 0.81
N LEU A 73 31.24 -9.99 -0.24
CA LEU A 73 30.72 -8.63 -0.37
C LEU A 73 29.20 -8.67 -0.54
N THR A 74 28.51 -8.10 0.44
CA THR A 74 27.05 -8.26 0.58
C THR A 74 26.38 -6.92 0.73
N THR A 75 25.24 -6.74 0.05
CA THR A 75 24.38 -5.54 0.13
C THR A 75 22.92 -5.91 0.47
N THR A 76 22.10 -4.89 0.73
CA THR A 76 20.65 -5.03 0.92
C THR A 76 19.93 -3.74 0.52
N PHE A 77 18.61 -3.85 0.32
CA PHE A 77 17.71 -2.77 -0.06
C PHE A 77 16.55 -2.72 0.93
N THR A 78 16.28 -1.56 1.55
CA THR A 78 15.21 -1.45 2.58
C THR A 78 14.67 -0.01 2.71
N ALA A 79 13.68 0.20 3.56
CA ALA A 79 13.07 1.49 3.90
C ALA A 79 12.23 1.37 5.19
N SER A 80 11.94 2.49 5.87
CA SER A 80 10.91 2.60 6.92
C SER A 80 11.00 1.49 7.99
N GLN A 81 9.90 0.78 8.24
CA GLN A 81 9.79 -0.32 9.20
C GLN A 81 10.84 -1.41 8.95
N GLY A 82 11.17 -1.66 7.69
CA GLY A 82 12.20 -2.62 7.33
C GLY A 82 13.56 -2.23 7.90
N LEU A 83 13.95 -0.95 7.78
CA LEU A 83 15.18 -0.45 8.38
C LEU A 83 15.16 -0.56 9.92
N MET A 84 14.00 -0.34 10.55
CA MET A 84 13.84 -0.50 12.01
C MET A 84 14.18 -1.93 12.47
N LEU A 85 13.75 -2.94 11.71
CA LEU A 85 14.07 -4.35 11.99
C LEU A 85 15.56 -4.68 11.75
N MET A 86 16.28 -3.88 10.97
CA MET A 86 17.71 -4.07 10.71
C MET A 86 18.62 -3.45 11.78
N LEU A 87 18.13 -2.49 12.57
CA LEU A 87 18.94 -1.72 13.54
C LEU A 87 19.82 -2.60 14.46
N PRO A 88 19.32 -3.72 15.04
CA PRO A 88 20.16 -4.55 15.91
C PRO A 88 21.40 -5.11 15.21
N ASN A 89 21.27 -5.55 13.95
CA ASN A 89 22.40 -6.06 13.18
C ASN A 89 23.31 -4.94 12.67
N MET A 90 22.78 -3.74 12.41
CA MET A 90 23.62 -2.58 12.05
C MET A 90 24.65 -2.24 13.14
N TYR A 91 24.26 -2.27 14.42
CA TYR A 91 25.23 -2.10 15.52
C TYR A 91 26.35 -3.15 15.49
N LYS A 92 26.02 -4.41 15.16
CA LYS A 92 27.00 -5.49 15.07
C LYS A 92 27.94 -5.32 13.89
N ILE A 93 27.40 -5.07 12.69
CA ILE A 93 28.18 -4.86 11.47
C ILE A 93 29.15 -3.68 11.62
N ALA A 94 28.68 -2.56 12.19
CA ALA A 94 29.52 -1.38 12.43
C ALA A 94 30.55 -1.61 13.53
N GLY A 95 30.17 -2.26 14.63
CA GLY A 95 31.08 -2.60 15.74
C GLY A 95 32.20 -3.56 15.32
N GLU A 96 31.96 -4.37 14.29
CA GLU A 96 32.93 -5.33 13.75
C GLU A 96 33.73 -4.77 12.55
N LEU A 97 33.54 -3.50 12.20
CA LEU A 97 34.25 -2.79 11.13
C LEU A 97 34.28 -3.59 9.83
N THR A 98 33.09 -3.94 9.37
CA THR A 98 32.87 -4.78 8.20
C THR A 98 32.24 -4.00 7.06
N SER A 99 32.89 -4.05 5.90
CA SER A 99 32.54 -3.26 4.72
C SER A 99 31.23 -3.73 4.08
N THR A 100 30.23 -2.86 3.99
CA THR A 100 28.95 -3.11 3.30
C THR A 100 28.24 -1.80 3.03
N VAL A 101 27.30 -1.80 2.08
CA VAL A 101 26.41 -0.68 1.81
C VAL A 101 24.96 -1.14 1.86
N PHE A 102 24.15 -0.48 2.69
CA PHE A 102 22.70 -0.61 2.73
C PHE A 102 22.12 0.53 1.90
N HIS A 103 21.27 0.19 0.92
CA HIS A 103 20.63 1.17 0.06
C HIS A 103 19.19 1.41 0.51
N VAL A 104 18.90 2.66 0.91
CA VAL A 104 17.63 3.01 1.56
C VAL A 104 16.89 4.06 0.74
N ALA A 105 15.70 3.71 0.26
CA ALA A 105 14.76 4.67 -0.29
C ALA A 105 13.96 5.27 0.87
N ALA A 106 14.50 6.30 1.52
CA ALA A 106 14.08 6.82 2.82
C ALA A 106 12.58 7.12 2.86
N ARG A 107 11.90 6.62 3.89
CA ARG A 107 10.43 6.58 3.99
C ARG A 107 9.96 6.84 5.42
N SER A 108 8.80 7.50 5.55
CA SER A 108 8.11 7.72 6.81
C SER A 108 7.95 6.46 7.65
N LEU A 109 8.21 6.57 8.96
CA LEU A 109 7.81 5.57 9.95
C LEU A 109 6.31 5.65 10.26
N ALA A 110 5.67 4.49 10.43
CA ALA A 110 4.31 4.39 10.92
C ALA A 110 4.25 4.89 12.38
N THR A 111 3.38 5.87 12.63
CA THR A 111 3.16 6.49 13.95
C THR A 111 1.69 6.42 14.34
N SER A 112 0.92 7.49 14.20
CA SER A 112 -0.55 7.46 14.29
C SER A 112 -1.20 6.89 13.03
N ALA A 113 -0.44 6.80 11.93
CA ALA A 113 -0.84 6.19 10.67
C ALA A 113 0.40 5.64 9.94
N LEU A 114 0.17 4.69 9.04
CA LEU A 114 1.15 4.23 8.07
C LEU A 114 1.27 5.28 6.94
N SER A 115 2.50 5.54 6.49
CA SER A 115 2.74 6.17 5.18
C SER A 115 3.77 5.37 4.38
N ILE A 116 3.54 5.24 3.08
CA ILE A 116 4.51 4.66 2.14
C ILE A 116 5.50 5.68 1.61
N PHE A 117 5.26 6.96 1.83
CA PHE A 117 5.93 8.06 1.16
C PHE A 117 7.23 8.49 1.86
N GLY A 118 8.07 9.22 1.12
CA GLY A 118 9.42 9.56 1.51
C GLY A 118 9.51 10.66 2.57
N ASP A 119 10.30 10.41 3.60
CA ASP A 119 10.96 11.39 4.47
C ASP A 119 12.16 10.70 5.15
N HIS A 120 12.88 11.36 6.05
CA HIS A 120 14.11 10.84 6.66
C HIS A 120 13.91 10.21 8.05
N SER A 121 12.68 9.99 8.50
CA SER A 121 12.42 9.48 9.86
C SER A 121 13.09 8.12 10.14
N ASP A 122 13.12 7.23 9.15
CA ASP A 122 13.78 5.93 9.22
C ASP A 122 15.31 6.04 9.31
N VAL A 123 15.93 6.81 8.42
CA VAL A 123 17.38 7.05 8.41
C VAL A 123 17.83 7.75 9.69
N MET A 124 17.04 8.70 10.19
CA MET A 124 17.34 9.40 11.44
C MET A 124 17.24 8.48 12.67
N ALA A 125 16.38 7.46 12.65
CA ALA A 125 16.38 6.41 13.68
C ALA A 125 17.65 5.56 13.67
N ALA A 126 18.30 5.40 12.50
CA ALA A 126 19.54 4.63 12.35
C ALA A 126 20.83 5.41 12.68
N ARG A 127 20.76 6.72 12.93
CA ARG A 127 21.95 7.59 13.10
C ARG A 127 22.90 7.18 14.24
N GLY A 128 22.39 6.47 15.24
CA GLY A 128 23.15 6.00 16.40
C GLY A 128 23.86 4.66 16.23
N THR A 129 23.67 3.96 15.09
CA THR A 129 24.17 2.59 14.87
C THR A 129 25.68 2.48 14.65
N GLY A 130 26.32 3.57 14.24
CA GLY A 130 27.70 3.59 13.75
C GLY A 130 27.83 3.38 12.24
N PHE A 131 26.75 3.28 11.48
CA PHE A 131 26.84 3.37 10.02
C PHE A 131 27.22 4.80 9.59
N ALA A 132 28.04 4.91 8.55
CA ALA A 132 28.19 6.16 7.82
C ALA A 132 26.89 6.45 7.06
N LEU A 133 26.40 7.69 7.10
CA LEU A 133 25.15 8.09 6.44
C LEU A 133 25.49 9.01 5.28
N LEU A 134 25.30 8.53 4.05
CA LEU A 134 25.57 9.25 2.81
C LEU A 134 24.28 9.45 2.03
N ASN A 135 23.89 10.69 1.77
CA ASN A 135 22.65 10.99 1.04
C ASN A 135 22.89 11.47 -0.39
N SER A 136 21.87 11.25 -1.22
CA SER A 136 21.79 11.71 -2.60
C SER A 136 20.51 12.51 -2.83
N ALA A 137 20.64 13.67 -3.48
CA ALA A 137 19.52 14.59 -3.71
C ALA A 137 18.83 14.43 -5.08
N SER A 138 19.41 13.66 -6.00
CA SER A 138 18.86 13.44 -7.34
C SER A 138 19.08 12.00 -7.84
N VAL A 139 18.45 11.64 -8.96
CA VAL A 139 18.64 10.34 -9.62
C VAL A 139 20.10 10.12 -10.04
N GLN A 140 20.77 11.17 -10.55
CA GLN A 140 22.19 11.11 -10.91
C GLN A 140 23.08 10.91 -9.68
N GLU A 141 22.85 11.70 -8.62
CA GLU A 141 23.62 11.57 -7.38
C GLU A 141 23.43 10.19 -6.75
N ALA A 142 22.22 9.63 -6.77
CA ALA A 142 21.96 8.29 -6.22
C ALA A 142 22.82 7.21 -6.90
N GLN A 143 22.95 7.27 -8.23
CA GLN A 143 23.84 6.36 -8.96
C GLN A 143 25.31 6.54 -8.53
N ASP A 144 25.77 7.79 -8.48
CA ASP A 144 27.17 8.12 -8.24
C ASP A 144 27.58 7.75 -6.80
N MET A 145 26.76 8.14 -5.82
CA MET A 145 27.00 7.86 -4.40
C MET A 145 26.91 6.37 -4.07
N ALA A 146 26.16 5.57 -4.83
CA ALA A 146 26.16 4.11 -4.65
C ALA A 146 27.57 3.51 -4.88
N LEU A 147 28.28 3.97 -5.93
CA LEU A 147 29.64 3.50 -6.22
C LEU A 147 30.65 4.05 -5.21
N ILE A 148 30.53 5.34 -4.87
CA ILE A 148 31.42 6.00 -3.92
C ILE A 148 31.28 5.37 -2.52
N ALA A 149 30.06 5.06 -2.07
CA ALA A 149 29.82 4.38 -0.80
C ALA A 149 30.51 3.01 -0.76
N GLN A 150 30.45 2.23 -1.85
CA GLN A 150 31.11 0.93 -1.93
C GLN A 150 32.64 1.07 -1.83
N ALA A 151 33.23 2.00 -2.59
CA ALA A 151 34.66 2.25 -2.52
C ALA A 151 35.10 2.74 -1.13
N ALA A 152 34.32 3.64 -0.53
CA ALA A 152 34.61 4.20 0.79
C ALA A 152 34.49 3.16 1.91
N THR A 153 33.50 2.27 1.86
CA THR A 153 33.35 1.21 2.87
C THR A 153 34.48 0.18 2.80
N LEU A 154 35.00 -0.12 1.61
CA LEU A 154 36.15 -1.00 1.43
C LEU A 154 37.43 -0.38 2.02
N GLN A 155 37.66 0.91 1.77
CA GLN A 155 38.85 1.61 2.22
C GLN A 155 38.81 1.95 3.72
N GLY A 156 37.69 2.46 4.21
CA GLY A 156 37.50 2.88 5.60
C GLY A 156 37.02 1.79 6.54
N ARG A 157 36.55 0.64 6.03
CA ARG A 157 35.93 -0.47 6.79
C ARG A 157 34.65 -0.15 7.56
N VAL A 158 34.21 1.10 7.57
CA VAL A 158 32.94 1.52 8.17
C VAL A 158 31.81 1.20 7.18
N PRO A 159 30.73 0.52 7.62
CA PRO A 159 29.58 0.26 6.76
C PRO A 159 28.81 1.54 6.43
N PHE A 160 28.23 1.61 5.24
CA PHE A 160 27.48 2.78 4.77
C PHE A 160 25.98 2.47 4.68
N LEU A 161 25.17 3.44 5.07
CA LEU A 161 23.78 3.57 4.65
C LEU A 161 23.76 4.68 3.60
N HIS A 162 23.61 4.28 2.34
CA HIS A 162 23.39 5.20 1.22
C HIS A 162 21.87 5.38 1.06
N PHE A 163 21.40 6.62 1.16
CA PHE A 163 19.96 6.91 1.06
C PHE A 163 19.61 8.05 0.12
N PHE A 164 18.37 8.00 -0.35
CA PHE A 164 17.74 8.99 -1.21
C PHE A 164 16.23 8.97 -0.94
N ASP A 165 15.56 10.10 -1.19
CA ASP A 165 14.16 10.29 -0.79
C ASP A 165 13.24 9.30 -1.51
N GLY A 166 12.46 8.54 -0.74
CA GLY A 166 11.47 7.60 -1.23
C GLY A 166 10.40 8.29 -2.07
N PHE A 167 10.02 7.67 -3.18
CA PHE A 167 9.22 8.25 -4.27
C PHE A 167 9.86 9.45 -4.96
N ARG A 168 10.10 10.54 -4.23
CA ARG A 168 10.57 11.82 -4.76
C ARG A 168 11.85 11.71 -5.58
N THR A 169 12.76 10.83 -5.19
CA THR A 169 13.96 10.46 -5.94
C THR A 169 13.89 9.02 -6.43
N SER A 170 13.42 8.09 -5.58
CA SER A 170 13.43 6.65 -5.91
C SER A 170 12.58 6.27 -7.13
N HIS A 171 11.51 7.02 -7.42
CA HIS A 171 10.56 6.79 -8.51
C HIS A 171 10.49 7.94 -9.53
N GLU A 172 11.30 8.99 -9.37
CA GLU A 172 11.43 10.03 -10.39
C GLU A 172 12.19 9.46 -11.59
N LEU A 173 11.59 9.50 -12.76
CA LEU A 173 12.31 9.30 -14.01
C LEU A 173 13.07 10.57 -14.35
N ASN A 174 14.36 10.45 -14.63
CA ASN A 174 15.18 11.55 -15.13
C ASN A 174 16.17 11.06 -16.21
N THR A 175 16.64 11.99 -17.05
CA THR A 175 17.80 11.79 -17.92
C THR A 175 19.07 11.81 -17.07
N LEU A 176 20.00 10.91 -17.33
CA LEU A 176 21.21 10.73 -16.53
C LEU A 176 22.38 10.21 -17.36
N ASP A 177 23.58 10.55 -16.93
CA ASP A 177 24.83 9.98 -17.44
C ASP A 177 25.10 8.66 -16.71
N LEU A 178 24.98 7.54 -17.43
CA LEU A 178 25.20 6.22 -16.87
C LEU A 178 26.68 6.00 -16.58
N LEU A 179 26.99 5.52 -15.37
CA LEU A 179 28.31 5.00 -15.05
C LEU A 179 28.68 3.83 -15.98
N PRO A 180 29.77 3.95 -16.75
CA PRO A 180 30.34 2.84 -17.49
C PRO A 180 30.99 1.83 -16.55
N GLU A 181 31.05 0.55 -16.97
CA GLU A 181 31.65 -0.51 -16.16
C GLU A 181 33.15 -0.26 -15.89
N GLU A 182 33.86 0.39 -16.80
CA GLU A 182 35.29 0.75 -16.63
C GLU A 182 35.52 1.72 -15.47
N VAL A 183 34.60 2.65 -15.22
CA VAL A 183 34.65 3.57 -14.08
C VAL A 183 34.39 2.81 -12.80
N MET A 184 33.40 1.91 -12.79
CA MET A 184 33.12 1.04 -11.64
C MET A 184 34.32 0.16 -11.30
N ARG A 185 34.91 -0.51 -12.30
CA ARG A 185 36.11 -1.34 -12.14
C ARG A 185 37.27 -0.52 -11.59
N THR A 186 37.46 0.70 -12.07
CA THR A 186 38.57 1.56 -11.63
C THR A 186 38.38 2.02 -10.20
N MET A 187 37.14 2.38 -9.80
CA MET A 187 36.83 2.83 -8.45
C MET A 187 36.96 1.73 -7.39
N ILE A 188 36.67 0.48 -7.72
CA ILE A 188 36.76 -0.66 -6.79
C ILE A 188 38.18 -1.24 -6.77
N ASP A 189 38.84 -1.15 -5.61
CA ASP A 189 40.17 -1.71 -5.40
C ASP A 189 40.11 -3.18 -4.96
N ASP A 190 40.55 -4.08 -5.84
CA ASP A 190 40.56 -5.52 -5.59
C ASP A 190 41.49 -5.95 -4.43
N ASP A 191 42.50 -5.16 -4.06
CA ASP A 191 43.31 -5.45 -2.88
C ASP A 191 42.51 -5.25 -1.60
N LEU A 192 41.60 -4.26 -1.56
CA LEU A 192 40.69 -4.06 -0.45
C LEU A 192 39.62 -5.16 -0.37
N VAL A 193 39.16 -5.67 -1.53
CA VAL A 193 38.27 -6.84 -1.61
C VAL A 193 38.96 -8.09 -1.06
N ARG A 194 40.20 -8.36 -1.50
CA ARG A 194 41.02 -9.45 -0.95
C ARG A 194 41.26 -9.27 0.54
N ALA A 195 41.51 -8.05 1.02
CA ALA A 195 41.69 -7.76 2.43
C ALA A 195 40.41 -8.00 3.25
N HIS A 196 39.23 -7.71 2.70
CA HIS A 196 37.94 -8.08 3.31
C HIS A 196 37.84 -9.60 3.48
N ARG A 197 38.08 -10.37 2.40
CA ARG A 197 38.07 -11.84 2.42
C ARG A 197 39.10 -12.43 3.39
N ALA A 198 40.30 -11.86 3.47
CA ALA A 198 41.35 -12.32 4.39
C ALA A 198 40.98 -12.18 5.88
N ARG A 199 39.98 -11.36 6.20
CA ARG A 199 39.45 -11.22 7.57
C ARG A 199 38.23 -12.12 7.83
N ALA A 200 37.79 -12.95 6.89
CA ALA A 200 36.64 -13.82 7.07
C ALA A 200 36.85 -14.86 8.19
N LEU A 201 35.74 -15.32 8.78
CA LEU A 201 35.71 -16.52 9.60
C LEU A 201 35.91 -17.74 8.69
N SER A 202 37.00 -18.48 8.90
CA SER A 202 37.32 -19.69 8.15
C SER A 202 37.87 -20.77 9.10
N PRO A 203 37.44 -22.04 8.99
CA PRO A 203 38.02 -23.15 9.75
C PRO A 203 39.53 -23.33 9.51
N GLU A 204 40.04 -22.92 8.34
CA GLU A 204 41.47 -22.99 7.99
C GLU A 204 42.30 -21.90 8.69
N ASN A 205 41.66 -20.82 9.16
CA ASN A 205 42.28 -19.74 9.93
C ASN A 205 41.30 -19.20 10.98
N PRO A 206 40.99 -19.98 12.03
CA PRO A 206 39.87 -19.70 12.90
C PRO A 206 40.09 -18.44 13.73
N ARG A 207 39.04 -17.63 13.86
CA ARG A 207 38.95 -16.42 14.68
C ARG A 207 37.66 -16.45 15.49
N ILE A 208 37.62 -15.69 16.58
CA ILE A 208 36.43 -15.51 17.42
C ILE A 208 35.96 -14.07 17.34
N ARG A 209 34.64 -13.86 17.20
CA ARG A 209 33.97 -12.54 17.13
C ARG A 209 32.66 -12.59 17.91
N GLY A 210 32.15 -11.42 18.28
CA GLY A 210 30.91 -11.32 19.07
C GLY A 210 31.04 -11.88 20.49
N THR A 211 32.21 -11.73 21.10
CA THR A 211 32.46 -12.12 22.50
C THR A 211 31.58 -11.37 23.49
N ALA A 212 31.35 -11.95 24.66
CA ALA A 212 30.77 -11.25 25.80
C ALA A 212 31.88 -10.56 26.60
N HIS A 213 31.75 -9.25 26.81
CA HIS A 213 32.72 -8.44 27.56
C HIS A 213 32.15 -8.08 28.92
N ASN A 214 33.01 -8.04 29.93
CA ASN A 214 32.73 -7.38 31.21
C ASN A 214 32.97 -5.87 31.10
N PRO A 215 32.55 -5.07 32.11
CA PRO A 215 32.81 -3.62 32.13
C PRO A 215 34.29 -3.23 32.06
N ASP A 216 35.21 -4.13 32.43
CA ASP A 216 36.66 -3.90 32.42
C ASP A 216 37.28 -3.77 31.03
N THR A 217 36.59 -4.20 29.98
CA THR A 217 37.12 -4.30 28.60
C THR A 217 36.17 -3.79 27.53
N PHE A 218 34.85 -3.71 27.82
CA PHE A 218 33.87 -3.28 26.83
C PHE A 218 34.10 -1.83 26.36
N PHE A 219 34.36 -0.90 27.30
CA PHE A 219 34.52 0.51 26.94
C PHE A 219 35.76 0.71 26.06
N GLN A 220 36.90 0.13 26.43
CA GLN A 220 38.14 0.19 25.65
C GLN A 220 37.94 -0.41 24.25
N ALA A 221 37.22 -1.54 24.14
CA ALA A 221 36.92 -2.15 22.85
C ALA A 221 36.03 -1.25 21.97
N ARG A 222 35.10 -0.50 22.56
CA ARG A 222 34.22 0.41 21.80
C ARG A 222 35.01 1.61 21.25
N GLU A 223 35.86 2.22 22.08
CA GLU A 223 36.72 3.35 21.69
C GLU A 223 37.84 2.97 20.71
N ALA A 224 38.23 1.69 20.67
CA ALA A 224 39.24 1.21 19.71
C ALA A 224 38.82 1.37 18.24
N THR A 225 37.54 1.63 17.97
CA THR A 225 37.04 1.87 16.61
C THR A 225 37.24 3.31 16.11
N ASN A 226 37.51 4.28 17.00
CA ASN A 226 37.57 5.71 16.68
C ASN A 226 38.49 6.06 15.49
N PRO A 227 39.72 5.51 15.35
CA PRO A 227 40.60 5.86 14.23
C PRO A 227 39.99 5.59 12.85
N TYR A 228 39.09 4.62 12.72
CA TYR A 228 38.39 4.31 11.47
C TYR A 228 37.36 5.39 11.12
N TYR A 229 36.64 5.90 12.12
CA TYR A 229 35.65 6.95 11.94
C TYR A 229 36.30 8.33 11.72
N ASP A 230 37.39 8.61 12.44
CA ASP A 230 38.16 9.86 12.30
C ASP A 230 38.77 9.99 10.90
N ALA A 231 39.25 8.88 10.32
CA ALA A 231 39.84 8.86 8.98
C ALA A 231 38.80 8.89 7.85
N LEU A 232 37.56 8.50 8.11
CA LEU A 232 36.56 8.27 7.07
C LEU A 232 36.20 9.52 6.24
N PRO A 233 36.00 10.72 6.82
CA PRO A 233 35.71 11.93 6.03
C PRO A 233 36.75 12.20 4.93
N GLU A 234 38.04 12.11 5.26
CA GLU A 234 39.14 12.32 4.30
C GLU A 234 39.21 11.22 3.24
N ILE A 235 38.86 9.98 3.59
CA ILE A 235 38.75 8.88 2.63
C ILE A 235 37.64 9.17 1.62
N VAL A 236 36.48 9.61 2.10
CA VAL A 236 35.33 9.92 1.24
C VAL A 236 35.68 11.11 0.33
N GLU A 237 36.28 12.19 0.85
CA GLU A 237 36.63 13.37 0.05
C GLU A 237 37.60 13.01 -1.10
N LYS A 238 38.64 12.21 -0.83
CA LYS A 238 39.56 11.73 -1.87
C LYS A 238 38.88 10.86 -2.93
N LEU A 239 37.88 10.06 -2.53
CA LEU A 239 37.12 9.24 -3.47
C LEU A 239 36.15 10.08 -4.30
N LEU A 240 35.59 11.16 -3.74
CA LEU A 240 34.80 12.13 -4.49
C LEU A 240 35.66 12.86 -5.53
N ASP A 241 36.88 13.27 -5.18
CA ASP A 241 37.84 13.85 -6.12
C ASP A 241 38.23 12.87 -7.22
N ARG A 242 38.58 11.63 -6.85
CA ARG A 242 38.89 10.57 -7.83
C ARG A 242 37.71 10.29 -8.77
N PHE A 243 36.50 10.29 -8.23
CA PHE A 243 35.29 10.12 -9.04
C PHE A 243 35.11 11.29 -10.01
N ALA A 244 35.40 12.52 -9.59
CA ALA A 244 35.39 13.70 -10.45
C ALA A 244 36.43 13.60 -11.57
N ASP A 245 37.63 13.08 -11.29
CA ASP A 245 38.67 12.87 -12.31
C ASP A 245 38.24 11.86 -13.39
N LEU A 246 37.46 10.83 -13.00
CA LEU A 246 36.98 9.79 -13.91
C LEU A 246 35.73 10.20 -14.70
N THR A 247 34.89 11.07 -14.15
CA THR A 247 33.53 11.32 -14.68
C THR A 247 33.24 12.78 -15.02
N GLY A 248 34.10 13.71 -14.58
CA GLY A 248 33.86 15.15 -14.64
C GLY A 248 32.87 15.68 -13.60
N ARG A 249 32.21 14.82 -12.81
CA ARG A 249 31.20 15.22 -11.82
C ARG A 249 31.83 15.37 -10.44
N ARG A 250 31.88 16.61 -9.95
CA ARG A 250 32.49 16.97 -8.67
C ARG A 250 31.45 17.06 -7.55
N TYR A 251 31.82 16.51 -6.41
CA TYR A 251 31.05 16.52 -5.16
C TYR A 251 32.00 16.78 -3.98
N GLY A 252 31.47 17.18 -2.83
CA GLY A 252 32.22 17.26 -1.56
C GLY A 252 31.34 16.76 -0.40
N LEU A 253 31.90 16.55 0.79
CA LEU A 253 31.10 16.09 1.96
C LEU A 253 29.92 17.03 2.26
N PHE A 254 30.18 18.32 2.10
CA PHE A 254 29.24 19.43 2.17
C PHE A 254 29.46 20.29 0.92
N GLU A 255 28.41 20.75 0.25
CA GLU A 255 28.54 21.63 -0.92
C GLU A 255 27.78 22.92 -0.68
N TYR A 256 28.48 24.04 -0.89
CA TYR A 256 27.88 25.36 -0.88
C TYR A 256 27.49 25.78 -2.29
N THR A 257 26.27 26.29 -2.45
CA THR A 257 25.84 27.03 -3.64
C THR A 257 25.24 28.36 -3.18
N GLY A 258 25.71 29.48 -3.73
CA GLY A 258 25.17 30.78 -3.40
C GLY A 258 26.16 31.93 -3.62
N ASP A 259 25.76 33.11 -3.17
CA ASP A 259 26.62 34.29 -3.19
C ASP A 259 27.83 34.09 -2.23
N PRO A 260 29.08 34.35 -2.64
CA PRO A 260 30.26 34.23 -1.76
C PRO A 260 30.23 35.16 -0.53
N GLN A 261 29.35 36.16 -0.52
CA GLN A 261 29.10 37.12 0.56
C GLN A 261 27.69 36.94 1.15
N ALA A 262 27.11 35.73 1.06
CA ALA A 262 25.79 35.46 1.62
C ALA A 262 25.73 35.78 3.13
N GLU A 263 24.63 36.42 3.53
CA GLU A 263 24.33 36.76 4.92
C GLU A 263 23.31 35.79 5.53
N ARG A 264 22.52 35.13 4.68
CA ARG A 264 21.47 34.17 5.01
C ARG A 264 21.72 32.85 4.28
N VAL A 265 21.79 31.75 5.01
CA VAL A 265 22.08 30.43 4.43
C VAL A 265 21.03 29.39 4.87
N LEU A 266 20.61 28.54 3.94
CA LEU A 266 19.88 27.33 4.26
C LEU A 266 20.84 26.15 4.42
N ILE A 267 20.48 25.16 5.23
CA ILE A 267 21.19 23.88 5.31
C ILE A 267 20.15 22.77 5.19
N ALA A 268 20.35 21.84 4.26
CA ALA A 268 19.40 20.76 4.00
C ALA A 268 20.09 19.49 3.45
N MET A 269 19.33 18.40 3.42
CA MET A 269 19.69 17.08 2.88
C MET A 269 18.62 16.58 1.92
N GLY A 270 18.97 15.64 1.05
CA GLY A 270 18.02 15.00 0.13
C GLY A 270 17.51 15.94 -0.96
N SER A 271 16.41 15.55 -1.62
CA SER A 271 15.89 16.22 -2.82
C SER A 271 15.41 17.66 -2.56
N GLY A 272 15.02 17.99 -1.34
CA GLY A 272 14.69 19.38 -0.99
C GLY A 272 15.89 20.33 -1.09
N ALA A 273 17.12 19.81 -0.93
CA ALA A 273 18.33 20.60 -1.14
C ALA A 273 18.54 20.97 -2.62
N GLU A 274 18.15 20.11 -3.57
CA GLU A 274 18.18 20.42 -5.01
C GLU A 274 17.18 21.54 -5.35
N THR A 275 15.95 21.48 -4.82
CA THR A 275 14.99 22.59 -4.98
C THR A 275 15.53 23.89 -4.38
N ALA A 276 16.15 23.81 -3.20
CA ALA A 276 16.76 24.97 -2.56
C ALA A 276 17.92 25.55 -3.38
N LYS A 277 18.75 24.69 -3.99
CA LYS A 277 19.86 25.07 -4.87
C LYS A 277 19.39 25.85 -6.10
N GLU A 278 18.40 25.36 -6.82
CA GLU A 278 17.86 26.07 -7.99
C GLU A 278 17.17 27.39 -7.58
N THR A 279 16.47 27.40 -6.44
CA THR A 279 15.85 28.62 -5.91
C THR A 279 16.90 29.67 -5.53
N VAL A 280 17.98 29.27 -4.85
CA VAL A 280 19.10 30.16 -4.49
C VAL A 280 19.71 30.79 -5.73
N ARG A 281 19.93 30.02 -6.81
CA ARG A 281 20.44 30.59 -8.08
C ARG A 281 19.51 31.67 -8.64
N ALA A 282 18.20 31.42 -8.63
CA ALA A 282 17.22 32.41 -9.09
C ALA A 282 17.22 33.67 -8.21
N LEU A 283 17.29 33.52 -6.88
CA LEU A 283 17.33 34.64 -5.95
C LEU A 283 18.65 35.43 -6.04
N ASN A 284 19.80 34.76 -6.21
CA ASN A 284 21.09 35.43 -6.44
C ASN A 284 21.08 36.19 -7.77
N ALA A 285 20.50 35.64 -8.84
CA ALA A 285 20.33 36.34 -10.11
C ALA A 285 19.43 37.58 -9.97
N ALA A 286 18.50 37.58 -9.01
CA ALA A 286 17.70 38.74 -8.62
C ALA A 286 18.41 39.70 -7.63
N GLY A 287 19.67 39.42 -7.27
CA GLY A 287 20.51 40.28 -6.43
C GLY A 287 20.47 39.97 -4.92
N GLU A 288 19.79 38.91 -4.49
CA GLU A 288 19.79 38.52 -3.08
C GLU A 288 21.10 37.83 -2.67
N LYS A 289 21.63 38.18 -1.50
CA LYS A 289 22.82 37.54 -0.89
C LYS A 289 22.45 36.32 -0.05
N VAL A 290 22.06 35.25 -0.72
CA VAL A 290 21.63 33.99 -0.10
C VAL A 290 22.49 32.81 -0.56
N GLY A 291 22.49 31.74 0.24
CA GLY A 291 23.16 30.48 -0.10
C GLY A 291 22.50 29.25 0.51
N ILE A 292 22.92 28.07 0.08
CA ILE A 292 22.52 26.76 0.59
C ILE A 292 23.78 25.92 0.81
N VAL A 293 23.83 25.22 1.94
CA VAL A 293 24.75 24.09 2.16
C VAL A 293 23.94 22.80 2.03
N GLN A 294 24.21 22.03 1.00
CA GLN A 294 23.70 20.67 0.86
C GLN A 294 24.68 19.73 1.56
N VAL A 295 24.21 19.08 2.61
CA VAL A 295 24.97 18.04 3.32
C VAL A 295 24.88 16.77 2.48
N ARG A 296 25.98 16.04 2.26
CA ARG A 296 25.98 14.71 1.62
C ARG A 296 26.37 13.63 2.62
N LEU A 297 27.56 13.73 3.19
CA LEU A 297 27.99 12.86 4.29
C LEU A 297 27.48 13.42 5.62
N TYR A 298 26.36 12.88 6.09
CA TYR A 298 25.75 13.28 7.36
C TYR A 298 26.42 12.61 8.57
N ARG A 299 26.89 11.36 8.41
CA ARG A 299 27.69 10.66 9.42
C ARG A 299 28.89 9.96 8.79
N PRO A 300 30.08 10.04 9.39
CA PRO A 300 30.48 10.96 10.47
C PRO A 300 30.33 12.43 10.06
N PHE A 301 29.83 13.28 10.97
CA PHE A 301 29.63 14.69 10.68
C PHE A 301 30.97 15.44 10.81
N SER A 302 31.62 15.73 9.68
CA SER A 302 32.94 16.37 9.70
C SER A 302 32.83 17.89 9.89
N VAL A 303 32.98 18.35 11.14
CA VAL A 303 32.88 19.77 11.50
C VAL A 303 33.85 20.64 10.71
N GLY A 304 35.08 20.18 10.48
CA GLY A 304 36.08 20.93 9.72
C GLY A 304 35.63 21.21 8.28
N HIS A 305 35.16 20.19 7.56
CA HIS A 305 34.66 20.32 6.18
C HIS A 305 33.38 21.16 6.12
N PHE A 306 32.49 21.01 7.11
CA PHE A 306 31.28 21.84 7.21
C PHE A 306 31.60 23.33 7.35
N LEU A 307 32.52 23.69 8.26
CA LEU A 307 32.92 25.09 8.46
C LEU A 307 33.69 25.66 7.26
N ALA A 308 34.40 24.82 6.50
CA ALA A 308 35.19 25.24 5.35
C ALA A 308 34.32 25.75 4.19
N VAL A 309 33.12 25.20 4.02
CA VAL A 309 32.22 25.60 2.93
C VAL A 309 31.29 26.76 3.29
N LEU A 310 31.14 27.08 4.57
CA LEU A 310 30.26 28.14 5.03
C LEU A 310 30.92 29.53 4.85
N PRO A 311 30.28 30.50 4.18
CA PRO A 311 30.84 31.86 4.08
C PRO A 311 30.98 32.52 5.45
N LYS A 312 32.09 33.22 5.67
CA LYS A 312 32.36 33.94 6.94
C LYS A 312 31.42 35.13 7.18
N THR A 313 30.70 35.57 6.15
CA THR A 313 29.69 36.65 6.18
C THR A 313 28.33 36.20 6.71
N VAL A 314 28.12 34.90 6.92
CA VAL A 314 26.82 34.37 7.35
C VAL A 314 26.45 34.87 8.74
N GLN A 315 25.24 35.43 8.85
CA GLN A 315 24.67 35.95 10.09
C GLN A 315 23.45 35.15 10.55
N LYS A 316 22.70 34.57 9.60
CA LYS A 316 21.48 33.82 9.88
C LYS A 316 21.43 32.52 9.08
N ILE A 317 21.00 31.44 9.74
CA ILE A 317 20.91 30.10 9.16
C ILE A 317 19.51 29.54 9.44
N ALA A 318 18.88 28.93 8.43
CA ALA A 318 17.76 28.02 8.65
C ALA A 318 18.15 26.59 8.24
N VAL A 319 17.98 25.65 9.17
CA VAL A 319 18.22 24.22 8.94
C VAL A 319 16.89 23.56 8.63
N LEU A 320 16.78 22.91 7.47
CA LEU A 320 15.57 22.30 6.97
C LEU A 320 15.68 20.77 7.02
N GLU A 321 14.71 20.12 7.66
CA GLU A 321 14.69 18.66 7.81
C GLU A 321 13.38 18.02 7.38
N GLN A 322 13.50 16.82 6.80
CA GLN A 322 12.38 15.93 6.49
C GLN A 322 12.20 14.90 7.61
N CYS A 323 12.18 15.34 8.86
CA CYS A 323 11.95 14.46 10.00
C CYS A 323 11.20 15.21 11.10
N LYS A 324 10.56 14.48 12.02
CA LYS A 324 9.97 15.03 13.24
C LYS A 324 10.30 14.13 14.42
N GLU A 325 11.05 14.68 15.39
CA GLU A 325 11.28 14.04 16.69
C GLU A 325 10.39 14.70 17.76
N SER A 326 9.24 14.09 18.04
CA SER A 326 8.27 14.62 19.00
C SER A 326 8.88 14.73 20.41
N GLY A 327 8.93 15.96 20.94
CA GLY A 327 9.47 16.26 22.28
C GLY A 327 10.98 16.54 22.30
N ALA A 328 11.68 16.44 21.17
CA ALA A 328 13.09 16.83 21.08
C ALA A 328 13.27 18.36 21.15
N THR A 329 14.47 18.80 21.51
CA THR A 329 14.86 20.23 21.51
C THR A 329 15.01 20.82 20.11
N GLY A 330 14.93 19.97 19.08
CA GLY A 330 14.96 20.27 17.65
C GLY A 330 15.29 19.01 16.87
N GLU A 331 15.16 19.04 15.55
CA GLU A 331 15.47 17.90 14.69
C GLU A 331 17.00 17.60 14.60
N PRO A 332 17.42 16.38 14.21
CA PRO A 332 18.81 15.93 14.28
C PRO A 332 19.86 16.82 13.59
N LEU A 333 19.66 17.19 12.33
CA LEU A 333 20.61 18.06 11.59
C LEU A 333 20.68 19.46 12.22
N TYR A 334 19.55 20.01 12.69
CA TYR A 334 19.51 21.28 13.40
C TYR A 334 20.36 21.22 14.68
N GLN A 335 20.25 20.15 15.45
CA GLN A 335 21.08 19.94 16.65
C GLN A 335 22.57 19.85 16.29
N ASP A 336 22.94 19.10 15.24
CA ASP A 336 24.33 18.95 14.81
C ASP A 336 24.94 20.28 14.34
N VAL A 337 24.17 21.08 13.59
CA VAL A 337 24.61 22.41 13.13
C VAL A 337 24.85 23.34 14.32
N ILE A 338 23.93 23.37 15.29
CA ILE A 338 24.10 24.19 16.51
C ILE A 338 25.34 23.74 17.28
N ALA A 339 25.46 22.44 17.56
CA ALA A 339 26.59 21.91 18.32
C ALA A 339 27.93 22.20 17.63
N SER A 340 27.98 22.04 16.30
CA SER A 340 29.17 22.28 15.48
C SER A 340 29.59 23.76 15.52
N LEU A 341 28.67 24.69 15.29
CA LEU A 341 28.98 26.12 15.29
C LEU A 341 29.26 26.65 16.71
N ALA A 342 28.51 26.22 17.72
CA ALA A 342 28.77 26.60 19.11
C ALA A 342 30.15 26.11 19.57
N GLY A 343 30.50 24.86 19.22
CA GLY A 343 31.83 24.31 19.48
C GLY A 343 32.94 25.08 18.74
N ALA A 344 32.71 25.45 17.48
CA ALA A 344 33.66 26.24 16.69
C ALA A 344 33.90 27.63 17.28
N VAL A 345 32.83 28.32 17.72
CA VAL A 345 32.93 29.62 18.42
C VAL A 345 33.69 29.46 19.74
N SER A 346 33.39 28.41 20.52
CA SER A 346 34.07 28.15 21.78
C SER A 346 35.58 27.90 21.61
N ARG A 347 36.02 27.38 20.45
CA ARG A 347 37.43 27.16 20.12
C ARG A 347 38.09 28.37 19.43
N GLY A 348 37.32 29.36 19.00
CA GLY A 348 37.82 30.50 18.22
C GLY A 348 37.95 30.22 16.72
N ASP A 349 37.45 29.09 16.21
CA ASP A 349 37.45 28.72 14.78
C ASP A 349 36.40 29.53 13.98
N TRP A 350 35.42 30.11 14.68
CA TRP A 350 34.32 30.88 14.11
C TRP A 350 34.07 32.16 14.93
N PRO A 351 33.84 33.33 14.29
CA PRO A 351 33.87 34.63 14.98
C PRO A 351 32.72 34.83 15.98
N ALA A 352 31.51 34.41 15.63
CA ALA A 352 30.33 34.52 16.49
C ALA A 352 29.25 33.52 16.03
N LEU A 353 28.40 33.08 16.95
CA LEU A 353 27.32 32.15 16.62
C LEU A 353 26.25 32.90 15.79
N PRO A 354 25.98 32.49 14.52
CA PRO A 354 24.88 33.06 13.75
C PRO A 354 23.53 32.74 14.42
N LEU A 355 22.50 33.50 14.08
CA LEU A 355 21.13 33.13 14.47
C LEU A 355 20.74 31.87 13.69
N ILE A 356 20.45 30.77 14.40
CA ILE A 356 20.08 29.49 13.79
C ILE A 356 18.61 29.19 14.13
N VAL A 357 17.81 28.88 13.11
CA VAL A 357 16.43 28.38 13.26
C VAL A 357 16.30 27.02 12.57
N GLY A 358 15.43 26.16 13.10
CA GLY A 358 15.07 24.87 12.52
C GLY A 358 13.68 24.92 11.88
N GLY A 359 13.52 24.22 10.76
CA GLY A 359 12.27 24.09 10.05
C GLY A 359 12.04 22.67 9.54
N ARG A 360 10.79 22.20 9.60
CA ARG A 360 10.38 20.91 9.03
C ARG A 360 9.65 21.10 7.72
N TYR A 361 9.89 20.19 6.78
CA TYR A 361 9.21 20.17 5.49
C TYR A 361 9.11 18.73 4.98
N GLY A 362 8.34 18.50 3.92
CA GLY A 362 8.46 17.26 3.13
C GLY A 362 8.07 15.95 3.80
N LEU A 363 7.54 15.97 5.04
CA LEU A 363 7.12 14.74 5.73
C LEU A 363 6.14 13.96 4.88
N SER A 364 6.36 12.66 4.74
CA SER A 364 5.54 11.78 3.89
C SER A 364 5.33 12.32 2.47
N SER A 365 6.42 12.79 1.83
CA SER A 365 6.45 13.39 0.49
C SER A 365 5.51 14.58 0.27
N LYS A 366 5.23 15.35 1.33
CA LYS A 366 4.58 16.67 1.18
C LYS A 366 5.38 17.50 0.17
N ASP A 367 4.70 18.09 -0.81
CA ASP A 367 5.37 18.84 -1.87
C ASP A 367 6.19 20.00 -1.30
N PHE A 368 7.39 20.23 -1.86
CA PHE A 368 8.32 21.27 -1.41
C PHE A 368 8.82 22.09 -2.61
N PRO A 369 8.00 23.00 -3.14
CA PRO A 369 8.34 23.83 -4.28
C PRO A 369 9.22 25.03 -3.90
N PRO A 370 9.79 25.73 -4.91
CA PRO A 370 10.62 26.93 -4.73
C PRO A 370 10.00 28.03 -3.86
N SER A 371 8.67 28.18 -3.90
CA SER A 371 7.97 29.17 -3.07
C SER A 371 8.10 28.91 -1.58
N MET A 372 8.17 27.65 -1.15
CA MET A 372 8.41 27.30 0.26
C MET A 372 9.87 27.52 0.66
N VAL A 373 10.83 27.29 -0.24
CA VAL A 373 12.24 27.66 -0.01
C VAL A 373 12.35 29.17 0.18
N LYS A 374 11.69 29.96 -0.67
CA LYS A 374 11.66 31.42 -0.52
C LYS A 374 11.06 31.83 0.82
N ALA A 375 9.98 31.20 1.28
CA ALA A 375 9.39 31.48 2.58
C ALA A 375 10.37 31.21 3.76
N ALA A 376 11.23 30.18 3.64
CA ALA A 376 12.29 29.96 4.63
C ALA A 376 13.31 31.12 4.66
N PHE A 377 13.70 31.66 3.50
CA PHE A 377 14.56 32.84 3.43
C PHE A 377 13.86 34.11 3.93
N ASP A 378 12.59 34.31 3.60
CA ASP A 378 11.79 35.45 4.06
C ASP A 378 11.66 35.44 5.59
N ASN A 379 11.50 34.25 6.20
CA ASN A 379 11.55 34.10 7.65
C ASN A 379 12.88 34.58 8.25
N LEU A 380 14.02 34.32 7.59
CA LEU A 380 15.33 34.82 8.03
C LEU A 380 15.46 36.34 7.89
N ILE A 381 14.69 37.00 7.02
CA ILE A 381 14.70 38.48 6.92
C ILE A 381 14.03 39.10 8.15
N ALA A 382 13.02 38.44 8.71
CA ALA A 382 12.27 38.98 9.83
C ALA A 382 13.15 39.39 11.03
N ASN A 383 12.69 40.38 11.79
CA ASN A 383 13.37 40.84 13.01
C ASN A 383 13.46 39.74 14.06
N ARG A 384 12.45 38.87 14.11
CA ARG A 384 12.39 37.67 14.97
C ARG A 384 11.99 36.49 14.10
N PRO A 385 12.95 35.85 13.41
CA PRO A 385 12.69 34.64 12.64
C PRO A 385 12.04 33.59 13.53
N ARG A 386 10.98 32.96 13.04
CA ARG A 386 10.31 31.87 13.73
C ARG A 386 11.24 30.66 13.75
N ASN A 387 11.42 30.07 14.92
CA ASN A 387 12.11 28.79 15.09
C ASN A 387 11.10 27.64 15.13
N SER A 388 11.56 26.42 14.88
CA SER A 388 10.77 25.19 14.86
C SER A 388 9.56 25.25 13.93
N PHE A 389 9.68 26.00 12.83
CA PHE A 389 8.58 26.26 11.91
C PHE A 389 8.27 25.04 11.02
N THR A 390 7.16 25.10 10.29
CA THR A 390 6.77 24.08 9.30
C THR A 390 6.50 24.72 7.94
N LEU A 391 6.74 23.97 6.86
CA LEU A 391 6.45 24.37 5.47
C LEU A 391 5.59 23.29 4.80
N GLY A 392 4.55 23.70 4.09
CA GLY A 392 3.66 22.80 3.34
C GLY A 392 2.40 22.34 4.09
N VAL A 393 2.11 22.91 5.26
CA VAL A 393 0.87 22.66 6.02
C VAL A 393 0.30 23.98 6.54
N GLU A 394 -1.01 24.02 6.80
CA GLU A 394 -1.66 25.08 7.57
C GLU A 394 -1.78 24.63 9.03
N ASP A 395 -0.87 25.11 9.88
CA ASP A 395 -0.87 24.79 11.31
C ASP A 395 -1.55 25.91 12.10
N ASP A 396 -2.88 25.83 12.16
CA ASP A 396 -3.76 26.73 12.89
C ASP A 396 -3.88 26.40 14.40
N LEU A 397 -3.23 25.31 14.86
CA LEU A 397 -3.20 24.93 16.28
C LEU A 397 -2.02 25.56 17.02
N THR A 398 -0.81 25.37 16.51
CA THR A 398 0.41 25.85 17.17
C THR A 398 0.98 27.10 16.48
N GLY A 399 0.47 27.44 15.30
CA GLY A 399 0.90 28.61 14.55
C GLY A 399 2.34 28.51 14.06
N LEU A 400 2.88 27.31 13.86
CA LEU A 400 4.28 27.11 13.45
C LEU A 400 4.49 27.22 11.94
N SER A 401 3.44 27.05 11.12
CA SER A 401 3.56 27.10 9.67
C SER A 401 3.92 28.50 9.16
N LEU A 402 4.77 28.56 8.13
CA LEU A 402 5.07 29.81 7.42
C LEU A 402 4.13 29.97 6.22
N GLY A 403 3.58 31.18 6.04
CA GLY A 403 2.90 31.55 4.81
C GLY A 403 3.88 31.68 3.64
N TYR A 404 3.43 31.37 2.43
CA TYR A 404 4.24 31.47 1.21
C TYR A 404 3.38 31.92 0.03
N ASP A 405 4.00 32.55 -0.97
CA ASP A 405 3.34 32.94 -2.21
C ASP A 405 3.30 31.75 -3.18
N PRO A 406 2.13 31.14 -3.45
CA PRO A 406 2.05 30.00 -4.34
C PRO A 406 2.36 30.32 -5.81
N ALA A 407 2.34 31.60 -6.21
CA ALA A 407 2.61 32.06 -7.56
C ALA A 407 4.11 32.22 -7.87
N PHE A 408 4.98 32.23 -6.84
CA PHE A 408 6.42 32.29 -7.05
C PHE A 408 6.92 31.01 -7.75
N SER A 409 7.54 31.18 -8.92
CA SER A 409 8.05 30.11 -9.77
C SER A 409 9.42 30.47 -10.34
N ILE A 410 10.27 29.45 -10.49
CA ILE A 410 11.60 29.55 -11.12
C ILE A 410 11.68 28.73 -12.42
N GLU A 411 10.54 28.17 -12.86
CA GLU A 411 10.47 27.28 -14.02
C GLU A 411 10.78 28.04 -15.32
N SER A 412 11.66 27.47 -16.15
CA SER A 412 12.04 28.07 -17.43
C SER A 412 10.88 28.03 -18.45
N PRO A 413 10.64 29.10 -19.21
CA PRO A 413 9.65 29.08 -20.29
C PRO A 413 10.06 28.16 -21.45
N ARG A 414 11.34 27.75 -21.52
CA ARG A 414 11.83 26.76 -22.51
C ARG A 414 11.56 25.31 -22.12
N THR A 415 11.04 25.07 -20.90
CA THR A 415 10.68 23.73 -20.42
C THR A 415 9.19 23.51 -20.64
N THR A 416 8.86 22.52 -21.46
CA THR A 416 7.49 22.06 -21.67
C THR A 416 7.05 21.25 -20.46
N ARG A 417 5.91 21.63 -19.86
CA ARG A 417 5.30 20.97 -18.72
C ARG A 417 3.96 20.38 -19.11
N ALA A 418 3.76 19.11 -18.78
CA ALA A 418 2.52 18.38 -19.06
C ALA A 418 2.00 17.65 -17.81
N VAL A 419 0.69 17.73 -17.58
CA VAL A 419 0.01 17.05 -16.46
C VAL A 419 -1.11 16.16 -16.99
N PHE A 420 -1.17 14.91 -16.53
CA PHE A 420 -2.13 13.91 -17.00
C PHE A 420 -2.90 13.30 -15.84
N PHE A 421 -4.22 13.36 -15.91
CA PHE A 421 -5.14 12.74 -14.98
C PHE A 421 -5.69 11.44 -15.58
N GLY A 422 -5.32 10.31 -14.99
CA GLY A 422 -5.75 8.98 -15.41
C GLY A 422 -6.38 8.18 -14.29
N LEU A 423 -6.95 7.03 -14.63
CA LEU A 423 -7.50 6.05 -13.71
C LEU A 423 -6.54 4.86 -13.55
N GLY A 424 -6.40 4.34 -12.33
CA GLY A 424 -5.60 3.16 -12.04
C GLY A 424 -5.99 1.99 -12.96
N ALA A 425 -4.99 1.44 -13.65
CA ALA A 425 -5.10 0.39 -14.68
C ALA A 425 -5.66 0.79 -16.06
N ASP A 426 -5.87 2.08 -16.35
CA ASP A 426 -6.23 2.54 -17.70
C ASP A 426 -5.02 2.62 -18.68
N GLY A 427 -3.80 2.51 -18.13
CA GLY A 427 -2.53 2.53 -18.85
C GLY A 427 -1.89 3.91 -19.02
N THR A 428 -2.45 4.98 -18.45
CA THR A 428 -1.95 6.36 -18.51
C THR A 428 -0.52 6.48 -17.99
N VAL A 429 -0.25 5.99 -16.77
CA VAL A 429 1.10 6.03 -16.19
C VAL A 429 2.11 5.27 -17.07
N GLY A 430 1.73 4.11 -17.59
CA GLY A 430 2.58 3.31 -18.47
C GLY A 430 2.91 4.03 -19.78
N ALA A 431 1.91 4.67 -20.40
CA ALA A 431 2.10 5.51 -21.58
C ALA A 431 3.04 6.69 -21.29
N ASN A 432 2.84 7.40 -20.18
CA ASN A 432 3.66 8.54 -19.80
C ASN A 432 5.11 8.15 -19.47
N LYS A 433 5.33 7.02 -18.78
CA LYS A 433 6.69 6.46 -18.60
C LYS A 433 7.36 6.17 -19.95
N ASN A 434 6.60 5.64 -20.92
CA ASN A 434 7.11 5.40 -22.28
C ASN A 434 7.40 6.72 -23.01
N SER A 435 6.51 7.71 -22.93
CA SER A 435 6.75 9.04 -23.52
C SER A 435 8.01 9.71 -22.98
N VAL A 436 8.27 9.63 -21.66
CA VAL A 436 9.50 10.13 -21.04
C VAL A 436 10.73 9.42 -21.59
N LYS A 437 10.67 8.10 -21.78
CA LYS A 437 11.77 7.32 -22.36
C LYS A 437 11.99 7.67 -23.83
N ILE A 438 10.94 7.73 -24.66
CA ILE A 438 11.05 8.11 -26.08
C ILE A 438 11.72 9.48 -26.20
N ILE A 439 11.24 10.49 -25.47
CA ILE A 439 11.79 11.83 -25.58
C ILE A 439 13.23 11.89 -25.03
N GLY A 440 13.50 11.24 -23.89
CA GLY A 440 14.84 11.26 -23.28
C GLY A 440 15.89 10.39 -23.99
N GLU A 441 15.50 9.37 -24.75
CA GLU A 441 16.41 8.47 -25.49
C GLU A 441 16.58 8.88 -26.97
N ASP A 442 15.51 9.36 -27.61
CA ASP A 442 15.49 9.58 -29.06
C ASP A 442 15.68 11.05 -29.46
N THR A 443 15.80 11.97 -28.50
CA THR A 443 15.94 13.42 -28.75
C THR A 443 17.09 14.03 -27.93
N GLU A 444 17.46 15.28 -28.22
CA GLU A 444 18.46 16.02 -27.42
C GLU A 444 17.88 16.65 -26.14
N LEU A 445 16.60 16.43 -25.84
CA LEU A 445 15.93 17.01 -24.68
C LEU A 445 16.16 16.18 -23.41
N PHE A 446 16.33 16.88 -22.29
CA PHE A 446 16.24 16.27 -20.98
C PHE A 446 14.76 16.02 -20.63
N ALA A 447 14.49 14.87 -20.04
CA ALA A 447 13.14 14.44 -19.69
C ALA A 447 13.05 14.08 -18.21
N GLN A 448 12.02 14.59 -17.54
CA GLN A 448 11.68 14.24 -16.15
C GLN A 448 10.24 13.75 -16.09
N GLY A 449 9.98 12.71 -15.29
CA GLY A 449 8.65 12.18 -15.03
C GLY A 449 8.45 11.81 -13.57
N TYR A 450 7.39 12.33 -12.96
CA TYR A 450 6.97 11.97 -11.61
C TYR A 450 5.49 11.56 -11.62
N PHE A 451 5.14 10.54 -10.84
CA PHE A 451 3.81 9.93 -10.88
C PHE A 451 3.24 9.87 -9.47
N VAL A 452 2.14 10.58 -9.25
CA VAL A 452 1.34 10.52 -8.03
C VAL A 452 0.32 9.43 -8.19
N TYR A 453 0.34 8.47 -7.26
CA TYR A 453 -0.64 7.40 -7.17
C TYR A 453 -1.56 7.67 -5.99
N ASP A 454 -2.86 7.49 -6.21
CA ASP A 454 -3.81 7.31 -5.13
C ASP A 454 -3.64 5.90 -4.53
N SER A 455 -4.10 5.76 -3.31
CA SER A 455 -3.89 4.64 -2.41
C SER A 455 -4.93 3.53 -2.60
N HIS A 456 -6.01 3.79 -3.34
CA HIS A 456 -6.90 2.76 -3.88
C HIS A 456 -6.12 1.78 -4.79
N LYS A 457 -6.38 0.47 -4.66
CA LYS A 457 -5.66 -0.54 -5.48
C LYS A 457 -6.10 -0.59 -6.94
N SER A 458 -7.34 -0.22 -7.24
CA SER A 458 -7.89 -0.20 -8.59
C SER A 458 -8.93 0.91 -8.70
N GLY A 459 -9.06 1.54 -9.87
CA GLY A 459 -9.95 2.69 -10.07
C GLY A 459 -9.51 3.95 -9.31
N ALA A 460 -8.26 3.99 -8.87
CA ALA A 460 -7.64 5.10 -8.15
C ALA A 460 -7.31 6.24 -9.12
N GLN A 461 -7.26 7.48 -8.65
CA GLN A 461 -6.73 8.55 -9.50
C GLN A 461 -5.21 8.43 -9.64
N THR A 462 -4.69 8.75 -10.82
CA THR A 462 -3.25 8.91 -11.05
C THR A 462 -2.98 10.27 -11.67
N ILE A 463 -1.92 10.94 -11.23
CA ILE A 463 -1.48 12.23 -11.78
C ILE A 463 -0.03 12.09 -12.24
N SER A 464 0.20 12.25 -13.54
CA SER A 464 1.55 12.23 -14.12
C SER A 464 2.03 13.66 -14.34
N HIS A 465 3.21 13.99 -13.84
CA HIS A 465 3.88 15.29 -14.04
C HIS A 465 5.12 15.07 -14.91
N LEU A 466 5.11 15.63 -16.12
CA LEU A 466 6.20 15.48 -17.08
C LEU A 466 6.82 16.83 -17.41
N ARG A 467 8.15 16.87 -17.48
CA ARG A 467 8.93 18.04 -17.94
C ARG A 467 9.87 17.63 -19.05
N PHE A 468 9.99 18.47 -20.08
CA PHE A 468 10.90 18.29 -21.20
C PHE A 468 11.59 19.61 -21.53
N GLY A 469 12.90 19.65 -21.66
CA GLY A 469 13.61 20.89 -21.93
C GLY A 469 15.05 20.69 -22.42
N PRO A 470 15.67 21.75 -22.97
CA PRO A 470 17.03 21.68 -23.51
C PRO A 470 18.13 21.68 -22.42
N GLU A 471 17.76 21.88 -21.15
CA GLU A 471 18.68 21.93 -20.01
C GLU A 471 18.34 20.83 -19.00
N PRO A 472 19.31 20.32 -18.21
CA PRO A 472 19.07 19.34 -17.17
C PRO A 472 17.96 19.77 -16.20
N ILE A 473 17.00 18.89 -15.96
CA ILE A 473 15.81 19.21 -15.16
C ILE A 473 16.05 18.81 -13.70
N ARG A 474 16.16 19.84 -12.84
CA ARG A 474 16.37 19.73 -11.39
C ARG A 474 15.17 20.28 -10.62
N ALA A 475 14.03 19.62 -10.77
CA ALA A 475 12.77 20.07 -10.20
C ALA A 475 12.05 18.94 -9.44
N PRO A 476 12.54 18.53 -8.26
CA PRO A 476 11.92 17.48 -7.46
C PRO A 476 10.68 18.00 -6.71
N TYR A 477 9.76 18.64 -7.44
CA TYR A 477 8.48 19.18 -6.95
C TYR A 477 7.41 19.08 -8.05
N LEU A 478 6.14 19.14 -7.66
CA LEU A 478 5.01 18.98 -8.58
C LEU A 478 4.88 20.19 -9.53
N ILE A 479 4.35 19.93 -10.74
CA ILE A 479 4.02 21.01 -11.69
C ILE A 479 2.75 21.71 -11.20
N ARG A 480 2.79 23.05 -11.14
CA ARG A 480 1.64 23.90 -10.79
C ARG A 480 1.00 24.60 -12.00
N GLU A 481 1.80 24.87 -13.02
CA GLU A 481 1.36 25.46 -14.29
C GLU A 481 1.96 24.69 -15.46
N ALA A 482 1.09 24.16 -16.32
CA ALA A 482 1.43 23.29 -17.43
C ALA A 482 0.91 23.87 -18.75
N GLN A 483 1.70 23.71 -19.82
CA GLN A 483 1.30 24.06 -21.18
C GLN A 483 0.35 23.01 -21.77
N PHE A 484 0.32 21.81 -21.19
CA PHE A 484 -0.54 20.71 -21.61
C PHE A 484 -1.18 20.04 -20.40
N VAL A 485 -2.52 19.93 -20.40
CA VAL A 485 -3.28 19.20 -19.38
C VAL A 485 -4.17 18.18 -20.07
N ALA A 486 -4.14 16.93 -19.62
CA ALA A 486 -5.01 15.88 -20.12
C ALA A 486 -5.88 15.28 -19.01
N CYS A 487 -7.16 15.09 -19.30
CA CYS A 487 -8.12 14.41 -18.45
C CYS A 487 -8.63 13.17 -19.17
N HIS A 488 -8.20 11.99 -18.73
CA HIS A 488 -8.51 10.71 -19.40
C HIS A 488 -9.82 10.08 -18.90
N LYS A 489 -10.49 10.71 -17.92
CA LYS A 489 -11.82 10.31 -17.41
C LYS A 489 -12.72 11.51 -17.20
N PHE A 490 -13.79 11.58 -17.99
CA PHE A 490 -14.73 12.70 -18.02
C PHE A 490 -15.29 13.05 -16.63
N GLU A 491 -15.58 12.04 -15.80
CA GLU A 491 -16.22 12.18 -14.49
C GLU A 491 -15.37 12.96 -13.49
N PHE A 492 -14.05 13.03 -13.70
CA PHE A 492 -13.17 13.80 -12.81
C PHE A 492 -13.50 15.30 -12.83
N LEU A 493 -13.99 15.83 -13.95
CA LEU A 493 -14.35 17.25 -14.08
C LEU A 493 -15.54 17.65 -13.21
N ALA A 494 -16.37 16.69 -12.81
CA ALA A 494 -17.47 16.94 -11.89
C ALA A 494 -17.05 16.92 -10.41
N ARG A 495 -15.83 16.43 -10.11
CA ARG A 495 -15.37 16.16 -8.73
C ARG A 495 -14.21 17.04 -8.28
N GLN A 496 -13.35 17.48 -9.18
CA GLN A 496 -12.11 18.19 -8.85
C GLN A 496 -11.76 19.24 -9.90
N ASP A 497 -11.09 20.31 -9.46
CA ASP A 497 -10.51 21.31 -10.36
C ASP A 497 -9.20 20.79 -10.97
N ILE A 498 -9.33 20.16 -12.15
CA ILE A 498 -8.18 19.72 -12.97
C ILE A 498 -7.50 20.91 -13.65
N LEU A 499 -8.27 21.94 -14.02
CA LEU A 499 -7.77 23.05 -14.84
C LEU A 499 -6.96 24.05 -14.00
N LYS A 500 -6.90 23.92 -12.67
CA LYS A 500 -5.93 24.64 -11.83
C LYS A 500 -4.49 24.50 -12.32
N TYR A 501 -4.14 23.35 -12.90
CA TYR A 501 -2.80 23.08 -13.45
C TYR A 501 -2.55 23.72 -14.83
N ALA A 502 -3.59 24.18 -15.53
CA ALA A 502 -3.43 24.75 -16.86
C ALA A 502 -2.89 26.19 -16.79
N ALA A 503 -1.81 26.47 -17.52
CA ALA A 503 -1.35 27.84 -17.76
C ALA A 503 -2.29 28.58 -18.74
N PRO A 504 -2.30 29.92 -18.77
CA PRO A 504 -2.99 30.67 -19.83
C PRO A 504 -2.52 30.23 -21.22
N GLY A 505 -3.47 29.98 -22.12
CA GLY A 505 -3.23 29.50 -23.49
C GLY A 505 -2.83 28.03 -23.62
N ALA A 506 -2.90 27.25 -22.53
CA ALA A 506 -2.54 25.84 -22.53
C ALA A 506 -3.48 24.98 -23.38
N THR A 507 -2.99 23.83 -23.82
CA THR A 507 -3.79 22.81 -24.50
C THR A 507 -4.46 21.91 -23.46
N PHE A 508 -5.78 21.72 -23.58
CA PHE A 508 -6.56 20.81 -22.77
C PHE A 508 -7.10 19.66 -23.62
N LEU A 509 -6.73 18.41 -23.27
CA LEU A 509 -7.22 17.19 -23.91
C LEU A 509 -8.19 16.46 -22.97
N LEU A 510 -9.40 16.17 -23.44
CA LEU A 510 -10.42 15.44 -22.68
C LEU A 510 -10.81 14.14 -23.39
N ASN A 511 -10.76 13.03 -22.66
CA ASN A 511 -11.43 11.80 -23.06
C ASN A 511 -12.90 11.85 -22.59
N ALA A 512 -13.84 11.97 -23.52
CA ALA A 512 -15.26 12.12 -23.24
C ALA A 512 -16.11 11.21 -24.13
N PRO A 513 -17.26 10.71 -23.65
CA PRO A 513 -18.21 9.94 -24.47
C PRO A 513 -19.03 10.82 -25.44
N TYR A 514 -18.64 12.09 -25.62
CA TYR A 514 -19.37 13.09 -26.40
C TYR A 514 -18.50 13.67 -27.51
N GLY A 515 -19.10 13.91 -28.67
CA GLY A 515 -18.42 14.56 -29.80
C GLY A 515 -18.14 16.04 -29.58
N ALA A 516 -17.35 16.66 -30.47
CA ALA A 516 -16.92 18.06 -30.34
C ALA A 516 -18.07 19.08 -30.34
N GLU A 517 -19.20 18.76 -30.99
CA GLU A 517 -20.37 19.64 -31.03
C GLU A 517 -21.21 19.59 -29.73
N GLU A 518 -21.15 18.49 -28.98
CA GLU A 518 -22.00 18.25 -27.81
C GLU A 518 -21.25 18.42 -26.49
N VAL A 519 -19.95 18.08 -26.45
CA VAL A 519 -19.16 17.98 -25.22
C VAL A 519 -19.23 19.24 -24.37
N TRP A 520 -19.28 20.42 -24.99
CA TRP A 520 -19.37 21.70 -24.29
C TRP A 520 -20.58 21.77 -23.35
N HIS A 521 -21.75 21.33 -23.81
CA HIS A 521 -23.01 21.36 -23.05
C HIS A 521 -23.02 20.41 -21.85
N HIS A 522 -22.14 19.40 -21.84
CA HIS A 522 -22.00 18.45 -20.75
C HIS A 522 -20.97 18.87 -19.69
N LEU A 523 -20.13 19.87 -19.98
CA LEU A 523 -19.13 20.37 -19.03
C LEU A 523 -19.77 21.16 -17.89
N PRO A 524 -19.29 21.01 -16.64
CA PRO A 524 -19.72 21.87 -15.54
C PRO A 524 -19.37 23.35 -15.78
N LYS A 525 -20.23 24.25 -15.30
CA LYS A 525 -20.04 25.71 -15.42
C LYS A 525 -18.65 26.21 -15.00
N PRO A 526 -18.09 25.80 -13.84
CA PRO A 526 -16.75 26.25 -13.45
C PRO A 526 -15.64 25.80 -14.41
N VAL A 527 -15.79 24.62 -15.03
CA VAL A 527 -14.85 24.10 -16.02
C VAL A 527 -14.92 24.90 -17.31
N GLN A 528 -16.14 25.19 -17.81
CA GLN A 528 -16.32 26.06 -18.96
C GLN A 528 -15.72 27.45 -18.72
N GLN A 529 -15.97 28.03 -17.55
CA GLN A 529 -15.42 29.34 -17.18
C GLN A 529 -13.89 29.32 -17.17
N ALA A 530 -13.26 28.30 -16.58
CA ALA A 530 -11.82 28.15 -16.56
C ALA A 530 -11.21 28.00 -17.97
N ILE A 531 -11.90 27.30 -18.89
CA ILE A 531 -11.48 27.20 -20.30
C ILE A 531 -11.48 28.57 -20.97
N ILE A 532 -12.53 29.37 -20.75
CA ILE A 532 -12.68 30.72 -21.32
C ILE A 532 -11.64 31.68 -20.72
N ASP A 533 -11.58 31.78 -19.40
CA ASP A 533 -10.73 32.75 -18.69
C ASP A 533 -9.25 32.57 -19.00
N LYS A 534 -8.83 31.30 -19.15
CA LYS A 534 -7.44 30.96 -19.48
C LYS A 534 -7.20 30.89 -20.99
N GLY A 535 -8.22 31.04 -21.84
CA GLY A 535 -8.10 30.94 -23.29
C GLY A 535 -7.51 29.60 -23.76
N LEU A 536 -7.99 28.48 -23.20
CA LEU A 536 -7.42 27.15 -23.46
C LEU A 536 -7.75 26.65 -24.87
N LYS A 537 -6.81 25.92 -25.48
CA LYS A 537 -7.05 25.16 -26.71
C LYS A 537 -7.67 23.82 -26.37
N PHE A 538 -8.97 23.66 -26.59
CA PHE A 538 -9.72 22.51 -26.10
C PHE A 538 -9.89 21.43 -27.18
N TYR A 539 -9.46 20.20 -26.87
CA TYR A 539 -9.61 19.02 -27.72
C TYR A 539 -10.37 17.91 -26.97
N THR A 540 -11.22 17.18 -27.71
CA THR A 540 -11.97 16.02 -27.19
C THR A 540 -11.77 14.79 -28.07
N ILE A 541 -11.90 13.61 -27.47
CA ILE A 541 -11.91 12.30 -28.13
C ILE A 541 -12.71 11.29 -27.30
N ASP A 542 -13.48 10.42 -27.95
CA ASP A 542 -14.04 9.22 -27.31
C ASP A 542 -13.06 8.03 -27.48
N ALA A 543 -12.01 8.04 -26.65
CA ALA A 543 -11.00 6.98 -26.70
C ALA A 543 -11.55 5.63 -26.22
N SER A 544 -12.58 5.65 -25.37
CA SER A 544 -13.21 4.45 -24.81
C SER A 544 -13.97 3.66 -25.90
N SER A 545 -14.79 4.34 -26.69
CA SER A 545 -15.49 3.71 -27.81
C SER A 545 -14.53 3.30 -28.92
N ALA A 546 -13.53 4.15 -29.23
CA ALA A 546 -12.48 3.80 -30.20
C ALA A 546 -11.71 2.54 -29.78
N ALA A 547 -11.36 2.39 -28.50
CA ALA A 547 -10.67 1.19 -28.00
C ALA A 547 -11.53 -0.08 -28.15
N ARG A 548 -12.86 0.01 -27.91
CA ARG A 548 -13.79 -1.11 -28.11
C ARG A 548 -13.92 -1.51 -29.58
N GLU A 549 -14.12 -0.55 -30.47
CA GLU A 549 -14.23 -0.77 -31.92
C GLU A 549 -12.96 -1.43 -32.50
N LEU A 550 -11.79 -1.03 -32.00
CA LEU A 550 -10.49 -1.56 -32.43
C LEU A 550 -10.08 -2.87 -31.74
N GLY A 551 -10.92 -3.40 -30.86
CA GLY A 551 -10.66 -4.65 -30.13
C GLY A 551 -9.57 -4.55 -29.05
N LEU A 552 -9.27 -3.35 -28.56
CA LEU A 552 -8.33 -3.09 -27.46
C LEU A 552 -8.98 -3.25 -26.06
N GLY A 553 -10.30 -3.49 -26.01
CA GLY A 553 -11.06 -3.59 -24.77
C GLY A 553 -11.13 -2.24 -24.05
N PHE A 554 -10.76 -2.20 -22.77
CA PHE A 554 -10.79 -0.99 -21.94
C PHE A 554 -9.51 -0.14 -22.03
N ARG A 555 -8.55 -0.49 -22.89
CA ARG A 555 -7.22 0.15 -22.95
C ARG A 555 -7.23 1.36 -23.89
N VAL A 556 -7.18 2.55 -23.31
CA VAL A 556 -7.16 3.84 -24.03
C VAL A 556 -5.75 4.44 -24.18
N ASN A 557 -4.75 3.83 -23.55
CA ASN A 557 -3.40 4.38 -23.40
C ASN A 557 -2.69 4.71 -24.72
N THR A 558 -2.69 3.82 -25.71
CA THR A 558 -2.02 4.05 -27.02
C THR A 558 -2.68 5.21 -27.79
N ILE A 559 -4.02 5.31 -27.70
CA ILE A 559 -4.82 6.36 -28.35
C ILE A 559 -4.47 7.72 -27.73
N LEU A 560 -4.57 7.84 -26.40
CA LEU A 560 -4.34 9.11 -25.69
C LEU A 560 -2.87 9.53 -25.72
N GLN A 561 -1.93 8.58 -25.72
CA GLN A 561 -0.51 8.87 -25.93
C GLN A 561 -0.26 9.51 -27.29
N THR A 562 -0.92 9.02 -28.34
CA THR A 562 -0.83 9.58 -29.69
C THR A 562 -1.34 11.02 -29.72
N CYS A 563 -2.46 11.30 -29.05
CA CYS A 563 -3.00 12.64 -28.93
C CYS A 563 -2.01 13.60 -28.23
N PHE A 564 -1.33 13.16 -27.16
CA PHE A 564 -0.31 13.97 -26.49
C PHE A 564 0.82 14.38 -27.44
N PHE A 565 1.39 13.44 -28.18
CA PHE A 565 2.46 13.74 -29.12
C PHE A 565 2.01 14.65 -30.27
N ALA A 566 0.77 14.49 -30.73
CA ALA A 566 0.22 15.34 -31.79
C ALA A 566 -0.04 16.79 -31.33
N LEU A 567 -0.36 17.01 -30.06
CA LEU A 567 -0.83 18.29 -29.52
C LEU A 567 0.17 19.05 -28.65
N SER A 568 1.13 18.37 -28.03
CA SER A 568 2.02 18.97 -27.03
C SER A 568 3.08 19.89 -27.62
N GLY A 569 3.41 19.73 -28.90
CA GLY A 569 4.47 20.49 -29.57
C GLY A 569 5.89 20.15 -29.09
N VAL A 570 6.07 19.08 -28.29
CA VAL A 570 7.40 18.63 -27.85
C VAL A 570 8.22 18.09 -29.03
N LEU A 571 7.55 17.44 -29.98
CA LEU A 571 8.13 16.95 -31.22
C LEU A 571 7.24 17.32 -32.41
N PRO A 572 7.81 17.49 -33.62
CA PRO A 572 7.03 17.54 -34.85
C PRO A 572 6.13 16.30 -34.99
N ARG A 573 4.90 16.51 -35.47
CA ARG A 573 3.85 15.47 -35.49
C ARG A 573 4.28 14.19 -36.21
N ASP A 574 4.86 14.30 -37.41
CA ASP A 574 5.24 13.14 -38.24
C ASP A 574 6.40 12.34 -37.63
N GLU A 575 7.34 13.05 -37.01
CA GLU A 575 8.45 12.46 -36.25
C GLU A 575 7.92 11.71 -35.04
N ALA A 576 7.05 12.32 -34.26
CA ALA A 576 6.47 11.71 -33.07
C ALA A 576 5.69 10.41 -33.39
N ILE A 577 4.89 10.39 -34.47
CA ILE A 577 4.18 9.18 -34.92
C ILE A 577 5.17 8.06 -35.27
N THR A 578 6.30 8.40 -35.89
CA THR A 578 7.35 7.45 -36.25
C THR A 578 7.96 6.81 -35.00
N HIS A 579 8.33 7.61 -34.00
CA HIS A 579 8.87 7.12 -32.72
C HIS A 579 7.86 6.26 -31.95
N ILE A 580 6.58 6.64 -31.91
CA ILE A 580 5.52 5.84 -31.28
C ILE A 580 5.41 4.46 -31.94
N LYS A 581 5.32 4.41 -33.28
CA LYS A 581 5.21 3.13 -34.01
C LYS A 581 6.47 2.26 -33.83
N ALA A 582 7.66 2.87 -33.77
CA ALA A 582 8.90 2.17 -33.44
C ALA A 582 8.88 1.57 -32.02
N SER A 583 8.47 2.36 -31.01
CA SER A 583 8.33 1.93 -29.62
C SER A 583 7.28 0.82 -29.45
N ILE A 584 6.15 0.89 -30.17
CA ILE A 584 5.13 -0.18 -30.20
C ILE A 584 5.74 -1.48 -30.74
N ARG A 585 6.51 -1.43 -31.84
CA ARG A 585 7.16 -2.63 -32.39
C ARG A 585 8.20 -3.20 -31.44
N LYS A 586 9.00 -2.36 -30.76
CA LYS A 586 9.96 -2.77 -29.71
C LYS A 586 9.25 -3.43 -28.53
N SER A 587 8.12 -2.87 -28.08
CA SER A 587 7.42 -3.31 -26.87
C SER A 587 6.48 -4.50 -27.08
N TYR A 588 5.91 -4.65 -28.28
CA TYR A 588 4.87 -5.65 -28.56
C TYR A 588 5.23 -6.63 -29.67
N GLY A 589 6.41 -6.51 -30.30
CA GLY A 589 6.85 -7.41 -31.36
C GLY A 589 6.86 -8.89 -30.94
N GLU A 590 7.32 -9.17 -29.72
CA GLU A 590 7.34 -10.52 -29.14
C GLU A 590 5.95 -11.09 -28.85
N LYS A 591 4.92 -10.23 -28.75
CA LYS A 591 3.52 -10.66 -28.55
C LYS A 591 2.80 -11.00 -29.86
N GLY A 592 3.48 -10.85 -31.00
CA GLY A 592 2.99 -11.24 -32.32
C GLY A 592 2.43 -10.08 -33.16
N GLU A 593 2.53 -10.24 -34.48
CA GLU A 593 2.22 -9.20 -35.48
C GLU A 593 0.77 -8.70 -35.43
N ARG A 594 -0.18 -9.52 -34.97
CA ARG A 594 -1.59 -9.11 -34.80
C ARG A 594 -1.71 -7.97 -33.79
N ILE A 595 -1.04 -8.07 -32.64
CA ILE A 595 -1.10 -7.05 -31.59
C ILE A 595 -0.41 -5.76 -32.04
N VAL A 596 0.71 -5.88 -32.76
CA VAL A 596 1.40 -4.72 -33.36
C VAL A 596 0.49 -3.98 -34.34
N LYS A 597 -0.14 -4.69 -35.28
CA LYS A 597 -1.08 -4.10 -36.25
C LYS A 597 -2.28 -3.44 -35.59
N MET A 598 -2.86 -4.06 -34.56
CA MET A 598 -3.95 -3.45 -33.79
C MET A 598 -3.54 -2.13 -33.14
N ASN A 599 -2.35 -2.06 -32.54
CA ASN A 599 -1.85 -0.83 -31.94
C ASN A 599 -1.52 0.24 -33.00
N PHE A 600 -1.03 -0.16 -34.18
CA PHE A 600 -0.81 0.79 -35.29
C PHE A 600 -2.14 1.38 -35.79
N ALA A 601 -3.16 0.55 -35.98
CA ALA A 601 -4.50 1.02 -36.32
C ALA A 601 -5.08 1.96 -35.25
N ALA A 602 -4.73 1.75 -33.97
CA ALA A 602 -5.12 2.64 -32.89
C ALA A 602 -4.42 4.00 -32.93
N VAL A 603 -3.14 4.05 -33.31
CA VAL A 603 -2.41 5.32 -33.54
C VAL A 603 -3.07 6.09 -34.69
N ASP A 604 -3.33 5.43 -35.81
CA ASP A 604 -3.90 6.07 -37.00
C ASP A 604 -5.35 6.53 -36.74
N GLY A 605 -6.18 5.64 -36.16
CA GLY A 605 -7.58 5.93 -35.85
C GLY A 605 -7.78 6.96 -34.72
N ALA A 606 -6.79 7.17 -33.85
CA ALA A 606 -6.82 8.22 -32.83
C ALA A 606 -6.79 9.61 -33.45
N LEU A 607 -5.97 9.83 -34.48
CA LEU A 607 -5.81 11.14 -35.10
C LEU A 607 -7.04 11.57 -35.90
N GLU A 608 -7.78 10.61 -36.47
CA GLU A 608 -9.04 10.87 -37.19
C GLU A 608 -10.18 11.26 -36.24
N ARG A 609 -10.15 10.77 -35.00
CA ARG A 609 -11.18 10.96 -33.96
C ARG A 609 -10.84 12.06 -32.96
N LEU A 610 -9.68 12.72 -33.13
CA LEU A 610 -9.26 13.83 -32.30
C LEU A 610 -9.84 15.13 -32.87
N HIS A 611 -10.69 15.78 -32.10
CA HIS A 611 -11.43 16.96 -32.57
C HIS A 611 -11.13 18.17 -31.69
N GLU A 612 -10.89 19.31 -32.34
CA GLU A 612 -10.83 20.61 -31.66
C GLU A 612 -12.26 21.09 -31.38
N VAL A 613 -12.50 21.55 -30.15
CA VAL A 613 -13.79 22.07 -29.71
C VAL A 613 -13.77 23.59 -29.88
N THR A 614 -14.76 24.13 -30.60
CA THR A 614 -14.91 25.59 -30.71
C THR A 614 -15.39 26.14 -29.38
N VAL A 615 -14.51 26.85 -28.66
CA VAL A 615 -14.83 27.43 -27.35
C VAL A 615 -15.72 28.68 -27.51
N PRO A 616 -16.94 28.70 -26.95
CA PRO A 616 -17.79 29.89 -26.95
C PRO A 616 -17.24 31.01 -26.07
N ALA A 617 -17.69 32.25 -26.32
CA ALA A 617 -17.25 33.42 -25.54
C ALA A 617 -17.87 33.50 -24.13
N THR A 618 -18.94 32.76 -23.87
CA THR A 618 -19.66 32.75 -22.59
C THR A 618 -19.99 31.33 -22.18
N VAL A 619 -20.09 31.10 -20.88
CA VAL A 619 -20.60 29.83 -20.34
C VAL A 619 -22.01 29.56 -20.82
N ASP A 620 -22.34 28.29 -20.99
CA ASP A 620 -23.69 27.85 -21.30
C ASP A 620 -24.60 28.06 -20.08
N ALA A 621 -25.69 28.80 -20.26
CA ALA A 621 -26.67 29.06 -19.22
C ALA A 621 -27.31 27.77 -18.69
N ALA A 622 -27.49 26.77 -19.55
CA ALA A 622 -28.07 25.47 -19.23
C ALA A 622 -27.07 24.48 -18.60
N ALA A 623 -25.76 24.78 -18.61
CA ALA A 623 -24.76 23.87 -18.08
C ALA A 623 -24.93 23.60 -16.58
N PRO A 624 -24.64 22.36 -16.13
CA PRO A 624 -24.77 22.00 -14.74
C PRO A 624 -23.73 22.73 -13.87
N GLY A 625 -24.09 23.05 -12.62
CA GLY A 625 -23.11 23.43 -11.60
C GLY A 625 -22.32 22.20 -11.11
N LEU A 626 -21.29 22.42 -10.29
CA LEU A 626 -20.67 21.32 -9.54
C LEU A 626 -21.65 20.85 -8.47
N ALA A 627 -22.02 19.57 -8.50
CA ALA A 627 -22.81 18.97 -7.44
C ALA A 627 -21.94 18.83 -6.17
N PRO A 628 -22.54 18.93 -4.97
CA PRO A 628 -21.83 18.57 -3.75
C PRO A 628 -21.29 17.13 -3.82
N LEU A 629 -20.03 16.93 -3.42
CA LEU A 629 -19.38 15.62 -3.42
C LEU A 629 -20.03 14.63 -2.44
N VAL A 630 -20.62 15.15 -1.38
CA VAL A 630 -21.32 14.36 -0.36
C VAL A 630 -22.69 14.99 -0.07
N PRO A 631 -23.68 14.20 0.41
CA PRO A 631 -24.99 14.71 0.80
C PRO A 631 -24.92 15.81 1.88
N ALA A 632 -25.90 16.73 1.89
CA ALA A 632 -25.93 17.86 2.82
C ALA A 632 -26.06 17.42 4.30
N ASP A 633 -26.71 16.29 4.54
CA ASP A 633 -26.91 15.64 5.83
C ASP A 633 -25.74 14.73 6.24
N ALA A 634 -24.68 14.62 5.44
CA ALA A 634 -23.47 13.90 5.82
C ALA A 634 -22.86 14.48 7.12
N PRO A 635 -22.19 13.64 7.94
CA PRO A 635 -21.53 14.09 9.17
C PRO A 635 -20.54 15.22 8.92
N THR A 636 -20.35 16.11 9.91
CA THR A 636 -19.43 17.27 9.79
C THR A 636 -18.03 16.85 9.36
N PHE A 637 -17.46 15.80 9.94
CA PHE A 637 -16.15 15.29 9.55
C PHE A 637 -16.10 14.86 8.07
N VAL A 638 -17.17 14.23 7.57
CA VAL A 638 -17.25 13.81 6.16
C VAL A 638 -17.28 15.03 5.25
N LYS A 639 -18.01 16.09 5.62
CA LYS A 639 -18.10 17.32 4.82
C LYS A 639 -16.81 18.15 4.83
N GLU A 640 -16.17 18.27 5.99
CA GLU A 640 -15.04 19.18 6.19
C GLU A 640 -13.67 18.54 5.95
N VAL A 641 -13.56 17.20 6.02
CA VAL A 641 -12.30 16.47 5.86
C VAL A 641 -12.39 15.50 4.69
N THR A 642 -13.30 14.53 4.75
CA THR A 642 -13.38 13.46 3.73
C THR A 642 -13.70 14.01 2.34
N ALA A 643 -14.65 14.93 2.21
CA ALA A 643 -15.03 15.53 0.94
C ALA A 643 -13.92 16.40 0.33
N VAL A 644 -13.11 17.06 1.17
CA VAL A 644 -11.93 17.83 0.72
C VAL A 644 -10.88 16.87 0.15
N MET A 645 -10.68 15.71 0.78
CA MET A 645 -9.82 14.66 0.23
C MET A 645 -10.38 14.06 -1.07
N PHE A 646 -11.70 13.88 -1.19
CA PHE A 646 -12.35 13.44 -2.44
C PHE A 646 -12.14 14.41 -3.61
N ALA A 647 -11.99 15.71 -3.32
CA ALA A 647 -11.67 16.74 -4.30
C ALA A 647 -10.18 16.78 -4.68
N ALA A 648 -9.36 15.88 -4.12
CA ALA A 648 -7.89 15.92 -4.22
C ALA A 648 -7.28 17.23 -3.67
N GLU A 649 -7.88 17.75 -2.59
CA GLU A 649 -7.44 18.98 -1.90
C GLU A 649 -7.03 18.74 -0.44
N GLY A 650 -6.66 17.49 -0.10
CA GLY A 650 -6.25 17.11 1.26
C GLY A 650 -5.09 17.94 1.83
N ASP A 651 -4.24 18.52 0.98
CA ASP A 651 -3.16 19.44 1.38
C ASP A 651 -3.66 20.75 2.00
N THR A 652 -4.92 21.12 1.77
CA THR A 652 -5.55 22.34 2.30
C THR A 652 -6.21 22.13 3.67
N ILE A 653 -6.30 20.89 4.15
CA ILE A 653 -6.93 20.59 5.43
C ILE A 653 -5.98 21.07 6.54
N PRO A 654 -6.43 21.98 7.44
CA PRO A 654 -5.58 22.50 8.49
C PRO A 654 -5.39 21.46 9.60
N VAL A 655 -4.30 21.62 10.37
CA VAL A 655 -3.90 20.64 11.40
C VAL A 655 -5.00 20.44 12.45
N SER A 656 -5.78 21.48 12.80
CA SER A 656 -6.88 21.39 13.78
C SER A 656 -8.00 20.42 13.41
N ARG A 657 -8.11 20.03 12.13
CA ARG A 657 -9.18 19.16 11.62
C ARG A 657 -8.79 17.69 11.54
N ILE A 658 -7.50 17.38 11.71
CA ILE A 658 -7.00 16.01 11.72
C ILE A 658 -7.01 15.47 13.17
N PRO A 659 -7.55 14.26 13.42
CA PRO A 659 -7.51 13.65 14.75
C PRO A 659 -6.07 13.44 15.23
N ALA A 660 -5.76 13.93 16.44
CA ALA A 660 -4.40 13.92 16.98
C ALA A 660 -3.83 12.49 17.23
N ASP A 661 -4.71 11.52 17.42
CA ASP A 661 -4.39 10.10 17.66
C ASP A 661 -4.57 9.22 16.42
N GLY A 662 -4.99 9.77 15.29
CA GLY A 662 -5.29 9.01 14.07
C GLY A 662 -6.63 8.26 14.11
N THR A 663 -7.55 8.56 15.03
CA THR A 663 -8.87 7.92 15.06
C THR A 663 -9.82 8.52 14.02
N PHE A 664 -10.13 7.78 12.95
CA PHE A 664 -11.05 8.21 11.88
C PHE A 664 -12.47 7.61 12.02
N PRO A 665 -13.51 8.29 11.49
CA PRO A 665 -14.85 7.72 11.43
C PRO A 665 -14.93 6.45 10.58
N SER A 666 -15.78 5.52 11.00
CA SER A 666 -16.11 4.28 10.27
C SER A 666 -17.23 4.51 9.25
N GLY A 667 -17.25 3.71 8.18
CA GLY A 667 -18.37 3.64 7.21
C GLY A 667 -18.40 4.82 6.23
N THR A 668 -17.26 5.41 5.94
CA THR A 668 -17.19 6.60 5.08
C THR A 668 -17.16 6.28 3.58
N THR A 669 -16.91 5.03 3.18
CA THR A 669 -16.98 4.59 1.77
C THR A 669 -18.37 4.77 1.17
N ALA A 670 -19.44 4.71 1.99
CA ALA A 670 -20.81 4.93 1.57
C ALA A 670 -21.03 6.29 0.89
N PHE A 671 -20.22 7.30 1.22
CA PHE A 671 -20.29 8.66 0.67
C PHE A 671 -19.45 8.87 -0.59
N GLU A 672 -18.56 7.93 -0.95
CA GLU A 672 -17.59 8.14 -2.00
C GLU A 672 -18.20 8.07 -3.41
N LYS A 673 -19.12 7.12 -3.62
CA LYS A 673 -19.85 6.88 -4.89
C LYS A 673 -18.94 7.02 -6.11
N ARG A 674 -17.87 6.21 -6.12
CA ARG A 674 -16.71 6.34 -7.03
C ARG A 674 -17.09 6.35 -8.50
N ASN A 675 -18.15 5.62 -8.87
CA ASN A 675 -18.74 5.59 -10.19
C ASN A 675 -17.78 5.14 -11.31
N VAL A 676 -16.87 4.20 -11.01
CA VAL A 676 -15.70 3.86 -11.84
C VAL A 676 -15.95 2.88 -13.00
N SER A 677 -17.11 2.20 -13.03
CA SER A 677 -17.38 1.19 -14.06
C SER A 677 -18.41 1.66 -15.09
N ASP A 678 -18.16 1.44 -16.37
CA ASP A 678 -19.10 1.79 -17.45
C ASP A 678 -20.27 0.78 -17.54
N THR A 679 -20.10 -0.42 -16.97
CA THR A 679 -21.09 -1.50 -17.03
C THR A 679 -21.40 -2.06 -15.63
N VAL A 680 -22.64 -2.52 -15.44
CA VAL A 680 -23.13 -3.04 -14.16
C VAL A 680 -24.04 -4.26 -14.38
N PRO A 681 -24.22 -5.13 -13.37
CA PRO A 681 -25.20 -6.20 -13.47
C PRO A 681 -26.63 -5.64 -13.32
N GLU A 682 -27.55 -6.13 -14.16
CA GLU A 682 -28.99 -5.90 -14.08
C GLU A 682 -29.70 -7.18 -13.63
N TRP A 683 -30.72 -7.05 -12.78
CA TRP A 683 -31.49 -8.16 -12.22
C TRP A 683 -32.76 -8.48 -13.01
N ARG A 684 -32.89 -9.74 -13.43
CA ARG A 684 -34.11 -10.32 -14.02
C ARG A 684 -34.87 -11.08 -12.95
N SER A 685 -35.88 -10.43 -12.37
CA SER A 685 -36.63 -10.95 -11.22
C SER A 685 -37.46 -12.19 -11.55
N ASP A 686 -37.89 -12.33 -12.80
CA ASP A 686 -38.64 -13.47 -13.36
C ASP A 686 -37.84 -14.78 -13.39
N LEU A 687 -36.52 -14.70 -13.51
CA LEU A 687 -35.62 -15.86 -13.58
C LEU A 687 -34.99 -16.21 -12.23
N CYS A 688 -35.04 -15.30 -11.26
CA CYS A 688 -34.23 -15.39 -10.04
C CYS A 688 -34.74 -16.45 -9.06
N ILE A 689 -33.88 -17.41 -8.73
CA ILE A 689 -34.19 -18.46 -7.73
C ILE A 689 -33.88 -18.06 -6.28
N GLN A 690 -33.48 -16.81 -6.03
CA GLN A 690 -33.22 -16.24 -4.68
C GLN A 690 -32.18 -17.02 -3.84
N CYS A 691 -31.16 -17.58 -4.49
CA CYS A 691 -30.16 -18.45 -3.84
C CYS A 691 -29.10 -17.72 -3.00
N GLY A 692 -28.90 -16.42 -3.20
CA GLY A 692 -27.92 -15.62 -2.46
C GLY A 692 -26.47 -15.68 -2.95
N GLN A 693 -26.14 -16.54 -3.92
CA GLN A 693 -24.76 -16.72 -4.43
C GLN A 693 -24.14 -15.41 -4.95
N CYS A 694 -24.88 -14.65 -5.76
CA CYS A 694 -24.44 -13.38 -6.31
C CYS A 694 -24.09 -12.34 -5.23
N SER A 695 -24.88 -12.34 -4.15
CA SER A 695 -24.62 -11.54 -2.97
C SER A 695 -23.36 -12.08 -2.29
N PHE A 696 -23.31 -13.35 -1.90
CA PHE A 696 -22.20 -13.97 -1.15
C PHE A 696 -20.81 -13.71 -1.75
N VAL A 697 -20.67 -13.75 -3.08
CA VAL A 697 -19.37 -13.59 -3.76
C VAL A 697 -19.02 -12.16 -4.15
N CYS A 698 -19.92 -11.20 -3.96
CA CYS A 698 -19.70 -9.82 -4.40
C CYS A 698 -18.60 -9.15 -3.54
N PRO A 699 -17.45 -8.77 -4.13
CA PRO A 699 -16.31 -8.24 -3.39
C PRO A 699 -16.54 -6.83 -2.83
N HIS A 700 -17.52 -6.09 -3.35
CA HIS A 700 -17.76 -4.70 -2.97
C HIS A 700 -19.06 -4.47 -2.20
N ALA A 701 -19.78 -5.54 -1.83
CA ALA A 701 -21.09 -5.47 -1.17
C ALA A 701 -22.16 -4.64 -1.93
N VAL A 702 -22.06 -4.61 -3.27
CA VAL A 702 -22.96 -3.83 -4.14
C VAL A 702 -24.23 -4.58 -4.52
N ILE A 703 -24.34 -5.87 -4.17
CA ILE A 703 -25.55 -6.67 -4.38
C ILE A 703 -26.13 -6.99 -3.01
N ARG A 704 -27.31 -6.44 -2.71
CA ARG A 704 -27.98 -6.59 -1.42
C ARG A 704 -29.41 -7.07 -1.63
N SER A 705 -29.94 -7.80 -0.67
CA SER A 705 -31.32 -8.23 -0.71
C SER A 705 -32.04 -8.03 0.61
N LYS A 706 -33.34 -7.74 0.49
CA LYS A 706 -34.28 -7.62 1.62
C LYS A 706 -35.54 -8.40 1.25
N TYR A 707 -36.16 -9.02 2.25
CA TYR A 707 -37.55 -9.45 2.15
C TYR A 707 -38.44 -8.61 3.06
N TYR A 708 -39.66 -8.32 2.64
CA TYR A 708 -40.56 -7.40 3.34
C TYR A 708 -42.01 -7.70 2.95
N ASN A 709 -42.97 -7.22 3.75
CA ASN A 709 -44.38 -7.37 3.39
C ASN A 709 -44.73 -6.48 2.18
N ALA A 710 -45.62 -6.94 1.30
CA ALA A 710 -46.02 -6.22 0.09
C ALA A 710 -46.54 -4.80 0.36
N ASP A 711 -47.06 -4.52 1.56
CA ASP A 711 -47.47 -3.17 1.99
C ASP A 711 -46.33 -2.14 1.95
N ARG A 712 -45.07 -2.58 2.06
CA ARG A 712 -43.87 -1.73 2.01
C ARG A 712 -43.51 -1.26 0.60
N LEU A 713 -44.18 -1.76 -0.44
CA LEU A 713 -44.04 -1.24 -1.81
C LEU A 713 -44.82 0.07 -2.03
N ALA A 714 -45.61 0.52 -1.06
CA ALA A 714 -46.30 1.80 -1.15
C ALA A 714 -45.29 2.96 -1.36
N GLY A 715 -45.40 3.65 -2.50
CA GLY A 715 -44.49 4.74 -2.88
C GLY A 715 -43.18 4.30 -3.53
N ALA A 716 -43.08 3.04 -3.98
CA ALA A 716 -41.96 2.58 -4.81
C ALA A 716 -41.91 3.38 -6.14
N PRO A 717 -40.71 3.75 -6.62
CA PRO A 717 -40.54 4.35 -7.94
C PRO A 717 -41.11 3.46 -9.06
N GLU A 718 -41.52 4.08 -10.17
CA GLU A 718 -41.89 3.34 -11.37
C GLU A 718 -40.71 2.49 -11.85
N GLY A 719 -40.93 1.19 -12.06
CA GLY A 719 -39.86 0.26 -12.44
C GLY A 719 -39.01 -0.29 -11.29
N PHE A 720 -39.36 -0.03 -10.03
CA PHE A 720 -38.70 -0.69 -8.89
C PHE A 720 -38.93 -2.21 -8.93
N ALA A 721 -37.86 -2.98 -9.18
CA ALA A 721 -37.95 -4.42 -9.34
C ALA A 721 -38.20 -5.15 -8.01
N HIS A 722 -39.16 -6.07 -8.00
CA HIS A 722 -39.42 -7.00 -6.91
C HIS A 722 -39.95 -8.34 -7.46
N ALA A 723 -39.96 -9.36 -6.61
CA ALA A 723 -40.56 -10.66 -6.87
C ALA A 723 -41.08 -11.31 -5.57
N PRO A 724 -42.12 -12.17 -5.62
CA PRO A 724 -42.58 -12.91 -4.44
C PRO A 724 -41.47 -13.76 -3.83
N ILE A 725 -41.40 -13.84 -2.50
CA ILE A 725 -40.38 -14.69 -1.86
C ILE A 725 -40.62 -16.16 -2.21
N ASN A 726 -39.56 -16.86 -2.62
CA ASN A 726 -39.63 -18.27 -2.98
C ASN A 726 -39.55 -19.17 -1.72
N THR A 727 -40.49 -18.98 -0.79
CA THR A 727 -40.59 -19.72 0.47
C THR A 727 -42.06 -19.99 0.78
N ARG A 728 -42.39 -21.25 1.10
CA ARG A 728 -43.76 -21.65 1.45
C ARG A 728 -44.20 -20.98 2.77
N GLY A 729 -45.45 -20.51 2.80
CA GLY A 729 -46.07 -19.94 4.01
C GLY A 729 -45.98 -18.42 4.17
N TYR A 730 -45.44 -17.71 3.18
CA TYR A 730 -45.28 -16.24 3.19
C TYR A 730 -45.86 -15.60 1.91
N PRO A 731 -47.19 -15.68 1.66
CA PRO A 731 -47.80 -15.24 0.40
C PRO A 731 -47.75 -13.72 0.17
N ASP A 732 -47.74 -12.93 1.24
CA ASP A 732 -47.73 -11.46 1.17
C ASP A 732 -46.32 -10.86 1.33
N THR A 733 -45.28 -11.68 1.12
CA THR A 733 -43.88 -11.26 1.29
C THR A 733 -43.18 -11.15 -0.06
N GLU A 734 -42.63 -9.97 -0.30
CA GLU A 734 -41.87 -9.61 -1.48
C GLU A 734 -40.36 -9.66 -1.20
N PHE A 735 -39.58 -9.81 -2.27
CA PHE A 735 -38.14 -9.86 -2.29
C PHE A 735 -37.61 -8.89 -3.34
N THR A 736 -36.58 -8.12 -2.97
CA THR A 736 -35.80 -7.32 -3.92
C THR A 736 -34.33 -7.67 -3.80
N LEU A 737 -33.67 -7.83 -4.95
CA LEU A 737 -32.22 -7.84 -5.10
C LEU A 737 -31.79 -6.50 -5.74
N GLN A 738 -31.26 -5.59 -4.94
CA GLN A 738 -30.84 -4.27 -5.40
C GLN A 738 -29.34 -4.25 -5.73
N ILE A 739 -28.99 -3.60 -6.84
CA ILE A 739 -27.61 -3.34 -7.25
C ILE A 739 -27.25 -1.88 -6.98
N TYR A 740 -26.13 -1.63 -6.31
CA TYR A 740 -25.60 -0.30 -6.02
C TYR A 740 -24.70 0.12 -7.19
N VAL A 741 -25.32 0.66 -8.24
CA VAL A 741 -24.67 0.87 -9.55
C VAL A 741 -23.51 1.86 -9.53
N GLU A 742 -23.48 2.81 -8.60
CA GLU A 742 -22.40 3.80 -8.46
C GLU A 742 -21.17 3.25 -7.73
N ASP A 743 -21.35 2.22 -6.91
CA ASP A 743 -20.27 1.56 -6.17
C ASP A 743 -19.78 0.28 -6.88
N CYS A 744 -20.50 -0.15 -7.91
CA CYS A 744 -20.17 -1.35 -8.68
C CYS A 744 -18.91 -1.14 -9.52
N THR A 745 -18.00 -2.11 -9.48
CA THR A 745 -16.77 -2.11 -10.30
C THR A 745 -16.92 -2.90 -11.60
N GLY A 746 -18.13 -3.39 -11.94
CA GLY A 746 -18.39 -4.16 -13.16
C GLY A 746 -17.64 -5.50 -13.26
N CYS A 747 -17.23 -6.10 -12.13
CA CYS A 747 -16.36 -7.28 -12.14
C CYS A 747 -17.00 -8.59 -12.65
N GLY A 748 -18.33 -8.63 -12.84
CA GLY A 748 -19.02 -9.79 -13.42
C GLY A 748 -19.08 -11.07 -12.57
N LEU A 749 -18.42 -11.16 -11.41
CA LEU A 749 -18.42 -12.37 -10.57
C LEU A 749 -19.85 -12.85 -10.19
N CYS A 750 -20.75 -11.90 -9.94
CA CYS A 750 -22.15 -12.16 -9.62
C CYS A 750 -22.94 -12.79 -10.78
N VAL A 751 -22.60 -12.44 -12.02
CA VAL A 751 -23.18 -13.01 -13.25
C VAL A 751 -22.58 -14.40 -13.49
N GLU A 752 -21.26 -14.55 -13.30
CA GLU A 752 -20.57 -15.82 -13.46
C GLU A 752 -21.14 -16.88 -12.52
N THR A 753 -21.28 -16.57 -11.23
CA THR A 753 -21.79 -17.50 -10.21
C THR A 753 -23.30 -17.76 -10.34
N CYS A 754 -24.05 -16.92 -11.05
CA CYS A 754 -25.50 -17.05 -11.15
C CYS A 754 -25.87 -18.37 -11.85
N PRO A 755 -26.59 -19.29 -11.16
CA PRO A 755 -26.93 -20.61 -11.72
C PRO A 755 -28.23 -20.61 -12.53
N ALA A 756 -29.01 -19.52 -12.48
CA ALA A 756 -30.33 -19.44 -13.09
C ALA A 756 -30.23 -18.89 -14.52
N TRP A 757 -30.65 -19.70 -15.49
CA TRP A 757 -30.67 -19.39 -16.92
C TRP A 757 -32.11 -19.25 -17.41
N SER A 758 -32.32 -18.42 -18.42
CA SER A 758 -33.59 -18.35 -19.12
C SER A 758 -33.82 -19.64 -19.90
N PRO A 759 -35.01 -20.26 -19.79
CA PRO A 759 -35.37 -21.43 -20.61
C PRO A 759 -35.71 -21.05 -22.06
N ILE A 760 -35.89 -19.76 -22.36
CA ILE A 760 -36.40 -19.25 -23.65
C ILE A 760 -35.45 -18.28 -24.36
N GLU A 761 -34.62 -17.53 -23.62
CA GLU A 761 -33.62 -16.60 -24.15
C GLU A 761 -32.22 -17.22 -23.98
N PRO A 762 -31.59 -17.73 -25.06
CA PRO A 762 -30.22 -18.26 -24.98
C PRO A 762 -29.26 -17.23 -24.38
N ASP A 763 -28.27 -17.72 -23.64
CA ASP A 763 -27.22 -16.91 -23.01
C ASP A 763 -27.67 -15.86 -21.98
N THR A 764 -28.95 -15.85 -21.61
CA THR A 764 -29.51 -14.91 -20.63
C THR A 764 -29.64 -15.57 -19.26
N LYS A 765 -29.14 -14.90 -18.22
CA LYS A 765 -29.22 -15.33 -16.82
C LYS A 765 -30.17 -14.45 -16.00
N ALA A 766 -30.38 -14.79 -14.74
CA ALA A 766 -31.07 -13.90 -13.79
C ALA A 766 -30.28 -12.62 -13.46
N LEU A 767 -28.98 -12.56 -13.79
CA LEU A 767 -28.16 -11.36 -13.73
C LEU A 767 -27.37 -11.24 -15.03
N ASN A 768 -27.38 -10.07 -15.68
CA ASN A 768 -26.68 -9.84 -16.95
C ASN A 768 -25.92 -8.51 -16.90
N ILE A 769 -24.80 -8.38 -17.62
CA ILE A 769 -24.05 -7.12 -17.70
C ILE A 769 -24.72 -6.20 -18.73
N VAL A 770 -25.00 -4.96 -18.32
CA VAL A 770 -25.57 -3.91 -19.16
C VAL A 770 -24.76 -2.61 -19.05
N GLU A 771 -24.96 -1.70 -20.00
CA GLU A 771 -24.41 -0.33 -19.94
C GLU A 771 -25.07 0.45 -18.80
N LYS A 772 -24.25 1.10 -17.96
CA LYS A 772 -24.73 1.79 -16.75
C LYS A 772 -25.46 3.11 -17.07
N LEU A 773 -24.96 3.86 -18.06
CA LEU A 773 -25.40 5.24 -18.29
C LEU A 773 -26.92 5.38 -18.54
N PRO A 774 -27.57 4.51 -19.36
CA PRO A 774 -29.01 4.61 -19.59
C PRO A 774 -29.89 4.36 -18.35
N ILE A 775 -29.40 3.56 -17.38
CA ILE A 775 -30.17 3.14 -16.20
C ILE A 775 -29.79 3.91 -14.92
N LEU A 776 -28.67 4.64 -14.91
CA LEU A 776 -28.10 5.27 -13.72
C LEU A 776 -29.09 6.16 -12.95
N LYS A 777 -29.88 6.97 -13.66
CA LYS A 777 -30.86 7.86 -13.03
C LYS A 777 -31.95 7.08 -12.30
N GLN A 778 -32.55 6.10 -12.98
CA GLN A 778 -33.61 5.26 -12.42
C GLN A 778 -33.08 4.44 -11.23
N GLU A 779 -31.89 3.87 -11.36
CA GLU A 779 -31.29 3.06 -10.30
C GLU A 779 -30.95 3.88 -9.05
N ARG A 780 -30.58 5.16 -9.18
CA ARG A 780 -30.43 6.05 -8.01
C ARG A 780 -31.74 6.19 -7.22
N GLU A 781 -32.87 6.34 -7.92
CA GLU A 781 -34.20 6.43 -7.29
C GLU A 781 -34.58 5.08 -6.64
N ASN A 782 -34.31 3.96 -7.32
CA ASN A 782 -34.55 2.60 -6.83
C ASN A 782 -33.73 2.30 -5.57
N ILE A 783 -32.43 2.62 -5.56
CA ILE A 783 -31.53 2.45 -4.39
C ILE A 783 -32.03 3.31 -3.22
N ALA A 784 -32.38 4.57 -3.45
CA ALA A 784 -32.88 5.46 -2.41
C ALA A 784 -34.19 4.96 -1.78
N PHE A 785 -35.04 4.27 -2.55
CA PHE A 785 -36.21 3.58 -2.01
C PHE A 785 -35.84 2.29 -1.26
N PHE A 786 -34.95 1.47 -1.83
CA PHE A 786 -34.49 0.22 -1.21
C PHE A 786 -33.89 0.44 0.18
N GLU A 787 -33.16 1.53 0.39
CA GLU A 787 -32.57 1.86 1.69
C GLU A 787 -33.61 2.17 2.78
N LYS A 788 -34.80 2.63 2.40
CA LYS A 788 -35.92 2.87 3.33
C LYS A 788 -36.63 1.59 3.75
N LEU A 789 -36.47 0.50 3.00
CA LEU A 789 -37.06 -0.79 3.34
C LEU A 789 -36.39 -1.36 4.62
N PRO A 790 -37.16 -2.01 5.51
CA PRO A 790 -36.63 -2.52 6.76
C PRO A 790 -35.54 -3.57 6.52
N VAL A 791 -34.44 -3.47 7.27
CA VAL A 791 -33.44 -4.54 7.32
C VAL A 791 -34.06 -5.75 8.01
N ASN A 792 -33.77 -6.95 7.50
CA ASN A 792 -34.31 -8.18 8.07
C ASN A 792 -33.80 -8.41 9.50
N ASP A 793 -34.71 -8.79 10.39
CA ASP A 793 -34.37 -9.09 11.79
C ASP A 793 -33.37 -10.25 11.85
N ARG A 794 -32.13 -9.94 12.25
CA ARG A 794 -31.03 -10.90 12.33
C ARG A 794 -31.37 -12.08 13.24
N ALA A 795 -32.21 -11.92 14.26
CA ALA A 795 -32.63 -13.03 15.11
C ALA A 795 -33.49 -14.08 14.40
N ARG A 796 -34.05 -13.74 13.22
CA ARG A 796 -34.94 -14.59 12.41
C ARG A 796 -34.30 -15.07 11.10
N VAL A 797 -33.11 -14.59 10.76
CA VAL A 797 -32.36 -15.04 9.59
C VAL A 797 -31.68 -16.38 9.90
N ASP A 798 -31.68 -17.31 8.95
CA ASP A 798 -30.94 -18.56 9.07
C ASP A 798 -29.47 -18.36 8.70
N PHE A 799 -28.57 -18.41 9.68
CA PHE A 799 -27.12 -18.30 9.48
C PHE A 799 -26.51 -19.59 8.94
N GLY A 800 -27.28 -20.68 8.88
CA GLY A 800 -26.84 -22.01 8.53
C GLY A 800 -26.60 -22.25 7.04
N ASN A 801 -27.09 -21.36 6.17
CA ASN A 801 -26.97 -21.55 4.73
C ASN A 801 -26.74 -20.23 3.97
N VAL A 802 -26.13 -20.34 2.79
CA VAL A 802 -25.80 -19.20 1.91
C VAL A 802 -27.03 -18.33 1.58
N ARG A 803 -28.20 -18.97 1.38
CA ARG A 803 -29.44 -18.25 1.10
C ARG A 803 -29.88 -17.39 2.28
N GLY A 804 -29.65 -17.78 3.53
CA GLY A 804 -30.02 -16.95 4.66
C GLY A 804 -29.07 -15.77 4.87
N VAL A 805 -27.75 -15.98 4.71
CA VAL A 805 -26.72 -14.94 4.89
C VAL A 805 -26.92 -13.73 3.99
N GLN A 806 -27.51 -13.88 2.80
CA GLN A 806 -27.77 -12.74 1.90
C GLN A 806 -28.67 -11.65 2.52
N PHE A 807 -29.51 -12.01 3.49
CA PHE A 807 -30.43 -11.10 4.18
C PHE A 807 -29.78 -10.36 5.37
N LEU A 808 -28.52 -10.69 5.68
CA LEU A 808 -27.75 -9.96 6.69
C LEU A 808 -27.13 -8.72 6.06
N GLU A 809 -27.27 -7.59 6.75
CA GLU A 809 -26.60 -6.36 6.39
C GLU A 809 -25.07 -6.55 6.39
N PRO A 810 -24.38 -6.26 5.27
CA PRO A 810 -22.92 -6.23 5.25
C PRO A 810 -22.40 -4.97 5.94
N LEU A 811 -21.45 -5.15 6.87
CA LEU A 811 -20.78 -4.04 7.58
C LEU A 811 -19.33 -3.84 7.10
N PHE A 812 -18.98 -4.44 5.97
CA PHE A 812 -17.78 -4.17 5.20
C PHE A 812 -18.21 -3.91 3.76
N GLU A 813 -18.26 -2.64 3.37
CA GLU A 813 -18.90 -2.18 2.14
C GLU A 813 -18.05 -1.23 1.32
N PHE A 814 -18.13 -1.39 0.00
CA PHE A 814 -17.47 -0.56 -1.01
C PHE A 814 -15.96 -0.34 -0.77
N PRO A 815 -15.18 -1.38 -0.40
CA PRO A 815 -13.74 -1.25 -0.17
C PRO A 815 -12.98 -0.83 -1.44
N GLY A 816 -11.84 -0.16 -1.26
CA GLY A 816 -10.94 0.26 -2.32
C GLY A 816 -10.17 -0.86 -3.05
N ALA A 817 -10.68 -2.09 -3.04
CA ALA A 817 -10.05 -3.27 -3.60
C ALA A 817 -10.22 -3.38 -5.13
N CYS A 818 -9.42 -4.26 -5.75
CA CYS A 818 -9.52 -4.56 -7.19
C CYS A 818 -10.91 -5.06 -7.60
N ALA A 819 -11.33 -4.75 -8.83
CA ALA A 819 -12.51 -5.36 -9.43
C ALA A 819 -12.36 -6.90 -9.44
N GLY A 820 -13.28 -7.60 -8.77
CA GLY A 820 -13.22 -9.06 -8.66
C GLY A 820 -12.21 -9.56 -7.61
N CYS A 821 -11.79 -8.76 -6.64
CA CYS A 821 -10.82 -9.18 -5.61
C CYS A 821 -11.28 -10.45 -4.85
N GLY A 822 -10.41 -11.46 -4.76
CA GLY A 822 -10.71 -12.70 -4.06
C GLY A 822 -10.66 -12.64 -2.53
N GLU A 823 -10.16 -11.55 -1.93
CA GLU A 823 -10.05 -11.42 -0.47
C GLU A 823 -11.33 -10.87 0.18
N THR A 824 -11.85 -9.77 -0.36
CA THR A 824 -12.95 -8.99 0.24
C THR A 824 -14.27 -9.74 0.47
N PRO A 825 -14.69 -10.75 -0.34
CA PRO A 825 -15.87 -11.55 -0.02
C PRO A 825 -15.80 -12.24 1.34
N TYR A 826 -14.61 -12.66 1.78
CA TYR A 826 -14.42 -13.28 3.10
C TYR A 826 -14.60 -12.27 4.25
N LEU A 827 -14.08 -11.04 4.10
CA LEU A 827 -14.25 -9.97 5.11
C LEU A 827 -15.69 -9.46 5.16
N ARG A 828 -16.35 -9.42 4.01
CA ARG A 828 -17.76 -9.14 3.95
C ARG A 828 -18.57 -10.20 4.70
N LEU A 829 -18.32 -11.49 4.44
CA LEU A 829 -18.95 -12.58 5.19
C LEU A 829 -18.71 -12.44 6.70
N LEU A 830 -17.46 -12.16 7.09
CA LEU A 830 -17.08 -11.92 8.48
C LEU A 830 -17.94 -10.81 9.13
N SER A 831 -18.07 -9.68 8.44
CA SER A 831 -18.86 -8.54 8.89
C SER A 831 -20.35 -8.87 8.98
N GLN A 832 -20.89 -9.67 8.05
CA GLN A 832 -22.29 -10.07 8.05
C GLN A 832 -22.59 -11.00 9.22
N LEU A 833 -21.70 -11.93 9.55
CA LEU A 833 -21.93 -12.90 10.61
C LEU A 833 -21.75 -12.29 12.02
N PHE A 834 -20.70 -11.50 12.25
CA PHE A 834 -20.30 -11.09 13.60
C PHE A 834 -20.13 -9.58 13.79
N GLY A 835 -20.40 -8.78 12.75
CA GLY A 835 -19.97 -7.38 12.67
C GLY A 835 -20.43 -6.47 13.81
N ASP A 836 -21.58 -6.76 14.45
CA ASP A 836 -22.09 -5.93 15.55
C ASP A 836 -21.35 -6.14 16.88
N ARG A 837 -20.40 -7.09 16.95
CA ARG A 837 -19.54 -7.39 18.10
C ARG A 837 -18.09 -7.72 17.70
N LEU A 838 -17.71 -7.37 16.47
CA LEU A 838 -16.43 -7.70 15.85
C LEU A 838 -15.33 -6.71 16.24
N GLN A 839 -14.16 -7.23 16.59
CA GLN A 839 -12.90 -6.49 16.74
C GLN A 839 -11.87 -7.10 15.80
N VAL A 840 -11.27 -6.30 14.93
CA VAL A 840 -10.32 -6.73 13.90
C VAL A 840 -8.93 -6.16 14.19
N ALA A 841 -7.97 -7.05 14.45
CA ALA A 841 -6.55 -6.77 14.35
C ALA A 841 -6.11 -7.13 12.92
N ASN A 842 -5.68 -6.13 12.15
CA ASN A 842 -5.36 -6.33 10.74
C ASN A 842 -3.87 -6.13 10.46
N ALA A 843 -3.21 -7.12 9.89
CA ALA A 843 -1.82 -7.02 9.46
C ALA A 843 -1.69 -6.06 8.27
N THR A 844 -0.53 -5.41 8.14
CA THR A 844 -0.24 -4.60 6.96
C THR A 844 -0.21 -5.49 5.70
N GLY A 845 -0.79 -5.00 4.62
CA GLY A 845 -1.00 -5.76 3.38
C GLY A 845 -2.26 -5.30 2.65
N CYS A 846 -2.72 -6.04 1.62
CA CYS A 846 -3.91 -5.68 0.85
C CYS A 846 -5.11 -5.36 1.76
N SER A 847 -5.36 -6.20 2.76
CA SER A 847 -6.47 -6.07 3.71
C SER A 847 -6.43 -4.79 4.52
N SER A 848 -5.25 -4.29 4.89
CA SER A 848 -5.13 -2.97 5.52
C SER A 848 -5.33 -1.82 4.53
N ILE A 849 -4.88 -1.97 3.29
CA ILE A 849 -4.97 -0.91 2.28
C ILE A 849 -6.42 -0.70 1.85
N TYR A 850 -7.15 -1.73 1.43
CA TYR A 850 -8.56 -1.50 1.09
C TYR A 850 -9.45 -1.41 2.35
N GLY A 851 -8.92 -1.73 3.54
CA GLY A 851 -9.66 -1.81 4.80
C GLY A 851 -9.55 -0.57 5.70
N GLY A 852 -8.56 0.31 5.52
CA GLY A 852 -8.36 1.42 6.45
C GLY A 852 -7.50 2.56 5.92
N ASN A 853 -7.53 2.79 4.61
CA ASN A 853 -6.70 3.78 3.94
C ASN A 853 -7.54 4.99 3.51
N LEU A 854 -7.09 6.17 3.91
CA LEU A 854 -7.82 7.41 3.68
C LEU A 854 -7.91 7.74 2.19
N PRO A 855 -9.02 8.35 1.75
CA PRO A 855 -9.99 9.12 2.55
C PRO A 855 -11.12 8.32 3.23
N VAL A 856 -11.25 7.02 2.97
CA VAL A 856 -12.46 6.25 3.33
C VAL A 856 -12.18 4.99 4.15
N THR A 857 -13.17 4.56 4.92
CA THR A 857 -13.14 3.34 5.71
C THR A 857 -14.37 2.48 5.39
N PRO A 858 -14.21 1.21 4.96
CA PRO A 858 -15.31 0.34 4.53
C PRO A 858 -16.09 -0.29 5.70
N TRP A 859 -15.63 -0.14 6.94
CA TRP A 859 -16.24 -0.75 8.12
C TRP A 859 -17.46 0.06 8.57
N ALA A 860 -18.65 -0.41 8.23
CA ALA A 860 -19.90 0.31 8.48
C ALA A 860 -20.45 0.07 9.90
N LYS A 861 -21.49 0.84 10.26
CA LYS A 861 -22.33 0.60 11.45
C LYS A 861 -23.72 0.21 10.99
N ASN A 862 -24.35 -0.70 11.71
CA ASN A 862 -25.76 -1.03 11.51
C ASN A 862 -26.68 0.09 12.03
N GLY A 863 -27.99 -0.07 11.81
CA GLY A 863 -29.02 0.88 12.29
C GLY A 863 -29.08 1.09 13.81
N GLU A 864 -28.40 0.26 14.61
CA GLU A 864 -28.28 0.42 16.08
C GLU A 864 -26.99 1.16 16.48
N GLY A 865 -26.20 1.64 15.51
CA GLY A 865 -24.92 2.32 15.71
C GLY A 865 -23.75 1.38 16.04
N ARG A 866 -23.91 0.05 15.86
CA ARG A 866 -22.90 -0.97 16.17
C ARG A 866 -22.22 -1.45 14.90
N GLY A 867 -20.91 -1.69 14.97
CA GLY A 867 -20.16 -2.21 13.83
C GLY A 867 -18.76 -2.66 14.21
N PRO A 868 -17.99 -3.16 13.24
CA PRO A 868 -16.63 -3.63 13.48
C PRO A 868 -15.73 -2.52 14.00
N ALA A 869 -15.00 -2.79 15.08
CA ALA A 869 -13.84 -1.98 15.48
C ALA A 869 -12.60 -2.54 14.78
N TRP A 870 -11.82 -1.70 14.12
CA TRP A 870 -10.70 -2.13 13.28
C TRP A 870 -9.46 -1.32 13.62
N SER A 871 -8.29 -1.96 13.64
CA SER A 871 -7.00 -1.29 13.68
C SER A 871 -5.93 -2.11 12.99
N ASN A 872 -4.96 -1.40 12.41
CA ASN A 872 -3.69 -1.95 11.91
C ASN A 872 -2.57 -1.45 12.80
N SER A 873 -1.79 -2.38 13.38
CA SER A 873 -0.56 -2.06 14.11
C SER A 873 0.60 -2.01 13.13
N LEU A 874 1.31 -3.13 12.92
CA LEU A 874 2.38 -3.27 11.94
C LEU A 874 2.19 -4.51 11.06
N PHE A 875 3.21 -4.86 10.28
CA PHE A 875 3.15 -6.04 9.43
C PHE A 875 3.51 -7.30 10.22
N GLU A 876 4.48 -7.18 11.12
CA GLU A 876 5.13 -8.26 11.85
C GLU A 876 4.39 -8.71 13.12
N ASP A 877 3.55 -7.86 13.73
CA ASP A 877 3.05 -8.02 15.11
C ASP A 877 1.55 -8.31 15.22
N ASN A 878 0.86 -8.53 14.10
CA ASN A 878 -0.61 -8.53 14.09
C ASN A 878 -1.24 -9.62 14.98
N ALA A 879 -0.57 -10.77 15.13
CA ALA A 879 -1.07 -11.83 16.00
C ALA A 879 -1.05 -11.38 17.47
N GLU A 880 0.08 -10.84 17.90
CA GLU A 880 0.34 -10.33 19.24
C GLU A 880 -0.58 -9.14 19.56
N PHE A 881 -0.81 -8.28 18.56
CA PHE A 881 -1.75 -7.18 18.65
C PHE A 881 -3.18 -7.67 18.91
N GLY A 882 -3.64 -8.67 18.15
CA GLY A 882 -4.93 -9.33 18.39
C GLY A 882 -5.02 -10.09 19.72
N LEU A 883 -3.92 -10.70 20.19
CA LEU A 883 -3.83 -11.27 21.53
C LEU A 883 -4.04 -10.18 22.61
N GLY A 884 -3.49 -8.98 22.41
CA GLY A 884 -3.74 -7.82 23.26
C GLY A 884 -5.23 -7.51 23.43
N TYR A 885 -6.01 -7.58 22.35
CA TYR A 885 -7.47 -7.43 22.42
C TYR A 885 -8.12 -8.52 23.28
N ARG A 886 -7.69 -9.77 23.15
CA ARG A 886 -8.24 -10.89 23.91
C ARG A 886 -7.96 -10.75 25.40
N LEU A 887 -6.73 -10.38 25.76
CA LEU A 887 -6.34 -10.14 27.15
C LEU A 887 -7.18 -9.00 27.77
N ALA A 888 -7.38 -7.90 27.04
CA ALA A 888 -8.22 -6.80 27.50
C ALA A 888 -9.69 -7.24 27.67
N ALA A 889 -10.24 -7.97 26.70
CA ALA A 889 -11.63 -8.45 26.74
C ALA A 889 -11.87 -9.42 27.91
N ASP A 890 -10.93 -10.32 28.19
CA ASP A 890 -10.98 -11.24 29.34
C ASP A 890 -11.00 -10.47 30.66
N GLN A 891 -10.08 -9.53 30.83
CA GLN A 891 -9.95 -8.74 32.05
C GLN A 891 -11.17 -7.86 32.29
N GLN A 892 -11.68 -7.21 31.25
CA GLN A 892 -12.84 -6.33 31.36
C GLN A 892 -14.13 -7.12 31.62
N LEU A 893 -14.27 -8.32 31.07
CA LEU A 893 -15.36 -9.23 31.44
C LEU A 893 -15.26 -9.62 32.92
N ALA A 894 -14.08 -10.02 33.41
CA ALA A 894 -13.89 -10.37 34.82
C ALA A 894 -14.24 -9.21 35.77
N LEU A 895 -13.87 -7.97 35.40
CA LEU A 895 -14.28 -6.77 36.13
C LEU A 895 -15.79 -6.57 36.10
N ALA A 896 -16.42 -6.70 34.93
CA ALA A 896 -17.86 -6.54 34.79
C ALA A 896 -18.64 -7.56 35.63
N VAL A 897 -18.21 -8.84 35.63
CA VAL A 897 -18.79 -9.91 36.45
C VAL A 897 -18.65 -9.59 37.95
N LYS A 898 -17.46 -9.17 38.38
CA LYS A 898 -17.18 -8.81 39.78
C LYS A 898 -18.09 -7.68 40.27
N TYR A 899 -18.19 -6.57 39.53
CA TYR A 899 -19.02 -5.44 39.94
C TYR A 899 -20.51 -5.76 39.84
N LEU A 900 -20.94 -6.53 38.83
CA LEU A 900 -22.32 -6.98 38.73
C LEU A 900 -22.71 -7.86 39.92
N GLY A 901 -21.83 -8.76 40.36
CA GLY A 901 -22.05 -9.57 41.56
C GLY A 901 -22.22 -8.73 42.83
N ARG A 902 -21.44 -7.65 42.99
CA ARG A 902 -21.57 -6.72 44.14
C ARG A 902 -22.84 -5.88 44.09
N LEU A 903 -23.26 -5.51 42.88
CA LEU A 903 -24.43 -4.66 42.64
C LEU A 903 -25.72 -5.46 42.47
N ALA A 904 -25.66 -6.79 42.50
CA ALA A 904 -26.81 -7.67 42.32
C ALA A 904 -28.00 -7.33 43.24
N PRO A 905 -27.81 -7.00 44.53
CA PRO A 905 -28.92 -6.57 45.40
C PRO A 905 -29.61 -5.28 44.93
N GLN A 906 -28.88 -4.37 44.28
CA GLN A 906 -29.36 -3.06 43.85
C GLN A 906 -29.95 -3.10 42.43
N VAL A 907 -29.35 -3.88 41.52
CA VAL A 907 -29.86 -4.04 40.14
C VAL A 907 -30.91 -5.14 40.02
N GLY A 908 -31.05 -6.00 41.03
CA GLY A 908 -31.94 -7.16 41.08
C GLY A 908 -31.20 -8.46 40.78
N GLU A 909 -31.25 -9.39 41.73
CA GLU A 909 -30.57 -10.70 41.69
C GLU A 909 -30.92 -11.52 40.44
N ASP A 910 -32.21 -11.54 40.06
CA ASP A 910 -32.67 -12.29 38.89
C ASP A 910 -32.06 -11.75 37.59
N LEU A 911 -31.93 -10.43 37.46
CA LEU A 911 -31.33 -9.80 36.27
C LEU A 911 -29.83 -10.07 36.24
N ALA A 912 -29.14 -9.91 37.38
CA ALA A 912 -27.71 -10.19 37.48
C ALA A 912 -27.41 -11.65 37.13
N LYS A 913 -28.15 -12.60 37.72
CA LYS A 913 -28.02 -14.02 37.41
C LYS A 913 -28.33 -14.34 35.95
N ALA A 914 -29.42 -13.79 35.39
CA ALA A 914 -29.78 -14.00 34.00
C ALA A 914 -28.73 -13.47 33.01
N ILE A 915 -27.95 -12.44 33.39
CA ILE A 915 -26.84 -11.92 32.59
C ILE A 915 -25.61 -12.82 32.70
N LEU A 916 -25.28 -13.27 33.91
CA LEU A 916 -24.08 -14.08 34.19
C LEU A 916 -24.17 -15.51 33.64
N ASP A 917 -25.37 -16.11 33.70
CA ASP A 917 -25.61 -17.50 33.27
C ASP A 917 -26.00 -17.60 31.78
N ALA A 918 -26.03 -16.48 31.05
CA ALA A 918 -26.52 -16.44 29.68
C ALA A 918 -25.59 -17.16 28.68
N PRO A 919 -26.09 -18.14 27.90
CA PRO A 919 -25.34 -18.64 26.75
C PRO A 919 -25.21 -17.53 25.70
N GLN A 920 -24.11 -17.55 24.94
CA GLN A 920 -23.77 -16.53 23.94
C GLN A 920 -23.16 -17.16 22.67
N LYS A 921 -23.74 -18.28 22.21
CA LYS A 921 -23.26 -19.07 21.06
C LYS A 921 -24.04 -18.80 19.77
N THR A 922 -25.31 -18.39 19.86
CA THR A 922 -26.14 -18.07 18.70
C THR A 922 -26.50 -16.58 18.65
N GLU A 923 -26.86 -16.06 17.48
CA GLU A 923 -27.29 -14.66 17.32
C GLU A 923 -28.49 -14.32 18.21
N SER A 924 -29.49 -15.21 18.29
CA SER A 924 -30.66 -15.03 19.16
C SER A 924 -30.28 -14.90 20.65
N GLN A 925 -29.28 -15.66 21.09
CA GLN A 925 -28.77 -15.59 22.46
C GLN A 925 -28.03 -14.27 22.74
N ILE A 926 -27.19 -13.81 21.79
CA ILE A 926 -26.50 -12.52 21.87
C ILE A 926 -27.51 -11.36 21.90
N ARG A 927 -28.58 -11.44 21.09
CA ARG A 927 -29.66 -10.44 21.08
C ARG A 927 -30.36 -10.36 22.43
N ALA A 928 -30.76 -11.50 23.00
CA ALA A 928 -31.35 -11.55 24.33
C ALA A 928 -30.38 -11.02 25.41
N GLN A 929 -29.08 -11.29 25.30
CA GLN A 929 -28.08 -10.76 26.23
C GLN A 929 -27.98 -9.23 26.16
N ARG A 930 -28.05 -8.65 24.96
CA ARG A 930 -28.05 -7.19 24.78
C ARG A 930 -29.25 -6.51 25.42
N GLU A 931 -30.42 -7.11 25.33
CA GLU A 931 -31.62 -6.59 26.00
C GLU A 931 -31.42 -6.58 27.53
N ARG A 932 -30.90 -7.67 28.10
CA ARG A 932 -30.57 -7.74 29.53
C ARG A 932 -29.52 -6.70 29.93
N VAL A 933 -28.45 -6.55 29.16
CA VAL A 933 -27.40 -5.54 29.40
C VAL A 933 -27.94 -4.11 29.26
N GLY A 934 -28.86 -3.88 28.31
CA GLY A 934 -29.56 -2.60 28.16
C GLY A 934 -30.39 -2.26 29.40
N ALA A 935 -31.16 -3.22 29.92
CA ALA A 935 -31.91 -3.06 31.16
C ALA A 935 -30.98 -2.80 32.36
N LEU A 936 -29.83 -3.48 32.43
CA LEU A 936 -28.80 -3.24 33.44
C LEU A 936 -28.25 -1.81 33.37
N LYS A 937 -27.88 -1.32 32.18
CA LYS A 937 -27.37 0.06 31.99
C LYS A 937 -28.33 1.12 32.52
N VAL A 938 -29.63 0.98 32.27
CA VAL A 938 -30.67 1.91 32.79
C VAL A 938 -30.64 1.94 34.32
N LYS A 939 -30.56 0.78 34.97
CA LYS A 939 -30.49 0.70 36.45
C LYS A 939 -29.19 1.30 36.99
N LEU A 940 -28.05 1.03 36.36
CA LEU A 940 -26.76 1.56 36.79
C LEU A 940 -26.70 3.09 36.67
N LEU A 941 -27.20 3.66 35.57
CA LEU A 941 -27.26 5.12 35.39
C LEU A 941 -28.13 5.81 36.45
N ALA A 942 -29.20 5.15 36.92
CA ALA A 942 -30.05 5.66 37.98
C ALA A 942 -29.37 5.68 39.37
N MET A 943 -28.22 5.02 39.53
CA MET A 943 -27.48 4.96 40.81
C MET A 943 -26.53 6.15 41.04
N GLY A 944 -26.43 7.09 40.08
CA GLY A 944 -25.71 8.35 40.24
C GLY A 944 -24.23 8.17 40.61
N ASP A 945 -23.86 8.59 41.83
CA ASP A 945 -22.47 8.63 42.31
C ASP A 945 -21.93 7.31 42.89
N ASN A 946 -22.66 6.20 42.75
CA ASN A 946 -22.14 4.90 43.14
C ASN A 946 -20.91 4.52 42.28
N GLU A 947 -19.74 4.43 42.92
CA GLU A 947 -18.47 4.15 42.22
C GLU A 947 -18.42 2.75 41.61
N ASP A 948 -18.98 1.73 42.27
CA ASP A 948 -19.07 0.38 41.68
C ASP A 948 -19.96 0.40 40.42
N ALA A 949 -21.03 1.20 40.40
CA ALA A 949 -21.89 1.36 39.23
C ALA A 949 -21.17 2.08 38.08
N LYS A 950 -20.38 3.12 38.38
CA LYS A 950 -19.52 3.81 37.38
C LYS A 950 -18.44 2.88 36.84
N HIS A 951 -17.81 2.08 37.70
CA HIS A 951 -16.83 1.07 37.30
C HIS A 951 -17.47 -0.03 36.46
N LEU A 952 -18.67 -0.49 36.78
CA LEU A 952 -19.38 -1.44 35.92
C LEU A 952 -19.74 -0.80 34.59
N LEU A 953 -20.28 0.42 34.56
CA LEU A 953 -20.64 1.12 33.33
C LEU A 953 -19.47 1.29 32.34
N SER A 954 -18.24 1.44 32.81
CA SER A 954 -17.07 1.57 31.93
C SER A 954 -16.69 0.28 31.21
N VAL A 955 -17.13 -0.88 31.70
CA VAL A 955 -16.84 -2.21 31.12
C VAL A 955 -18.09 -3.05 30.83
N VAL A 956 -19.28 -2.52 31.07
CA VAL A 956 -20.56 -3.28 31.04
C VAL A 956 -20.82 -3.96 29.70
N ASP A 957 -20.33 -3.38 28.60
CA ASP A 957 -20.49 -3.94 27.26
C ASP A 957 -19.68 -5.23 27.05
N HIS A 958 -18.74 -5.56 27.94
CA HIS A 958 -18.02 -6.84 27.92
C HIS A 958 -18.86 -8.01 28.43
N LEU A 959 -20.02 -7.76 29.04
CA LEU A 959 -21.02 -8.80 29.33
C LEU A 959 -21.64 -9.39 28.05
N VAL A 960 -21.42 -8.74 26.89
CA VAL A 960 -21.68 -9.29 25.57
C VAL A 960 -20.36 -9.79 24.96
N ARG A 961 -20.29 -11.06 24.57
CA ARG A 961 -19.07 -11.70 24.03
C ARG A 961 -18.53 -10.93 22.82
N ARG A 962 -17.25 -10.51 22.88
CA ARG A 962 -16.53 -9.93 21.74
C ARG A 962 -16.06 -11.03 20.80
N SER A 963 -16.19 -10.80 19.48
CA SER A 963 -15.60 -11.66 18.45
C SER A 963 -14.30 -11.03 17.99
N ILE A 964 -13.16 -11.63 18.36
CA ILE A 964 -11.83 -11.09 18.05
C ILE A 964 -11.28 -11.84 16.86
N TRP A 965 -10.95 -11.09 15.80
CA TRP A 965 -10.43 -11.60 14.55
C TRP A 965 -9.09 -10.97 14.19
N ILE A 966 -8.13 -11.82 13.86
CA ILE A 966 -6.79 -11.48 13.44
C ILE A 966 -6.71 -11.74 11.94
N VAL A 967 -6.71 -10.69 11.15
CA VAL A 967 -6.83 -10.74 9.69
C VAL A 967 -5.50 -10.38 9.06
N GLY A 968 -5.02 -11.16 8.09
CA GLY A 968 -3.84 -10.79 7.31
C GLY A 968 -3.66 -11.64 6.06
N GLY A 969 -2.76 -11.23 5.17
CA GLY A 969 -2.41 -11.99 3.98
C GLY A 969 -1.41 -13.11 4.25
N ASP A 970 -1.08 -13.89 3.22
CA ASP A 970 -0.09 -14.97 3.32
C ASP A 970 1.31 -14.49 3.71
N GLY A 971 1.74 -13.31 3.23
CA GLY A 971 3.06 -12.79 3.59
C GLY A 971 3.24 -12.50 5.08
N TRP A 972 2.18 -12.11 5.77
CA TRP A 972 2.22 -12.00 7.23
C TRP A 972 2.27 -13.38 7.88
N ALA A 973 1.28 -14.23 7.60
CA ALA A 973 1.05 -15.47 8.34
C ALA A 973 2.14 -16.53 8.08
N TYR A 974 2.72 -16.57 6.88
CA TYR A 974 3.69 -17.58 6.51
C TYR A 974 5.13 -17.12 6.76
N ASP A 975 5.39 -15.81 6.67
CA ASP A 975 6.73 -15.22 6.73
C ASP A 975 6.96 -14.36 7.97
N ILE A 976 6.71 -13.05 7.87
CA ILE A 976 7.22 -12.05 8.82
C ILE A 976 6.56 -12.16 10.20
N GLY A 977 5.26 -12.42 10.25
CA GLY A 977 4.49 -12.57 11.49
C GLY A 977 4.28 -14.00 11.94
N TYR A 978 4.92 -14.99 11.28
CA TYR A 978 4.69 -16.40 11.61
C TYR A 978 5.10 -16.75 13.04
N GLY A 979 6.21 -16.20 13.55
CA GLY A 979 6.64 -16.46 14.92
C GLY A 979 5.63 -15.99 15.96
N GLY A 980 5.05 -14.81 15.75
CA GLY A 980 3.95 -14.27 16.55
C GLY A 980 2.67 -15.08 16.43
N LEU A 981 2.29 -15.44 15.19
CA LEU A 981 1.11 -16.26 14.91
C LEU A 981 1.18 -17.62 15.60
N ASP A 982 2.30 -18.34 15.45
CA ASP A 982 2.54 -19.62 16.12
C ASP A 982 2.40 -19.48 17.65
N HIS A 983 3.04 -18.46 18.23
CA HIS A 983 2.95 -18.19 19.66
C HIS A 983 1.50 -17.97 20.13
N VAL A 984 0.75 -17.12 19.42
CA VAL A 984 -0.63 -16.76 19.80
C VAL A 984 -1.58 -17.95 19.68
N LEU A 985 -1.46 -18.75 18.61
CA LEU A 985 -2.24 -19.96 18.44
C LEU A 985 -1.91 -21.00 19.54
N ALA A 986 -0.66 -21.11 19.96
CA ALA A 986 -0.24 -22.03 21.03
C ALA A 986 -0.80 -21.67 22.42
N GLN A 987 -1.23 -20.43 22.66
CA GLN A 987 -1.74 -19.98 23.97
C GLN A 987 -3.11 -20.57 24.33
N GLY A 988 -3.82 -21.20 23.39
CA GLY A 988 -5.14 -21.80 23.66
C GLY A 988 -6.26 -20.79 23.95
N ARG A 989 -6.06 -19.50 23.71
CA ARG A 989 -7.07 -18.46 23.94
C ARG A 989 -8.05 -18.33 22.77
N ASP A 990 -9.27 -17.91 23.06
CA ASP A 990 -10.36 -17.68 22.09
C ASP A 990 -10.06 -16.46 21.18
N VAL A 991 -9.35 -16.72 20.08
CA VAL A 991 -9.06 -15.78 19.00
C VAL A 991 -9.26 -16.48 17.65
N ASN A 992 -9.76 -15.74 16.66
CA ASN A 992 -9.98 -16.26 15.32
C ASN A 992 -8.98 -15.65 14.35
N VAL A 993 -8.22 -16.46 13.63
CA VAL A 993 -7.27 -16.02 12.61
C VAL A 993 -7.84 -16.28 11.22
N LEU A 994 -7.87 -15.26 10.38
CA LEU A 994 -8.22 -15.35 8.97
C LEU A 994 -7.03 -14.96 8.11
N VAL A 995 -6.46 -15.96 7.42
CA VAL A 995 -5.40 -15.77 6.44
C VAL A 995 -6.00 -15.72 5.04
N LEU A 996 -5.90 -14.55 4.41
CA LEU A 996 -6.30 -14.30 3.03
C LEU A 996 -5.16 -14.71 2.11
N ASP A 997 -5.13 -15.99 1.73
CA ASP A 997 -3.99 -16.61 1.07
C ASP A 997 -4.02 -16.33 -0.43
N THR A 998 -3.21 -15.36 -0.85
CA THR A 998 -3.01 -15.03 -2.26
C THR A 998 -1.76 -15.69 -2.83
N GLU A 999 -1.01 -16.44 -2.02
CA GLU A 999 0.22 -17.14 -2.38
C GLU A 999 1.35 -16.25 -2.90
N VAL A 1000 1.26 -14.93 -2.73
CA VAL A 1000 2.25 -13.90 -3.09
C VAL A 1000 2.04 -12.65 -2.25
N TYR A 1001 3.03 -11.77 -2.16
CA TYR A 1001 2.85 -10.46 -1.53
C TYR A 1001 2.11 -9.50 -2.48
N SER A 1002 0.79 -9.65 -2.52
CA SER A 1002 -0.09 -8.96 -3.46
C SER A 1002 -0.06 -7.43 -3.35
N ASN A 1003 0.27 -6.86 -2.18
CA ASN A 1003 0.30 -5.41 -1.99
C ASN A 1003 1.51 -4.74 -2.63
N THR A 1004 2.69 -5.33 -2.42
CA THR A 1004 3.97 -4.76 -2.79
C THR A 1004 4.38 -5.08 -4.24
N GLY A 1005 3.56 -5.82 -4.99
CA GLY A 1005 3.77 -6.07 -6.42
C GLY A 1005 3.85 -7.54 -6.83
N GLY A 1006 3.50 -8.49 -5.95
CA GLY A 1006 3.49 -9.92 -6.27
C GLY A 1006 4.85 -10.60 -6.08
N GLN A 1007 5.52 -10.28 -4.97
CA GLN A 1007 6.73 -11.00 -4.55
C GLN A 1007 6.41 -12.41 -4.05
N SER A 1008 7.39 -13.30 -4.12
CA SER A 1008 7.34 -14.64 -3.54
C SER A 1008 7.03 -14.56 -2.04
N SER A 1009 6.35 -15.58 -1.54
CA SER A 1009 6.14 -15.85 -0.12
C SER A 1009 6.46 -17.32 0.16
N LYS A 1010 6.49 -17.74 1.43
CA LYS A 1010 6.46 -19.19 1.73
C LYS A 1010 5.13 -19.85 1.38
N ALA A 1011 4.08 -19.09 1.05
CA ALA A 1011 2.84 -19.61 0.49
C ALA A 1011 2.88 -19.77 -1.05
N THR A 1012 3.87 -19.17 -1.75
CA THR A 1012 4.04 -19.35 -3.19
C THR A 1012 4.30 -20.82 -3.54
N PRO A 1013 3.53 -21.41 -4.47
CA PRO A 1013 3.63 -22.81 -4.84
C PRO A 1013 4.85 -23.11 -5.74
N LEU A 1014 5.22 -24.39 -5.80
CA LEU A 1014 6.29 -24.88 -6.66
C LEU A 1014 5.99 -24.55 -8.13
N GLY A 1015 6.97 -23.98 -8.83
CA GLY A 1015 6.90 -23.62 -10.24
C GLY A 1015 6.17 -22.32 -10.57
N ALA A 1016 5.52 -21.65 -9.61
CA ALA A 1016 4.94 -20.34 -9.87
C ALA A 1016 6.04 -19.28 -9.98
N VAL A 1017 5.88 -18.38 -10.96
CA VAL A 1017 6.71 -17.19 -11.14
C VAL A 1017 6.12 -16.06 -10.31
N ALA A 1018 6.96 -15.49 -9.47
CA ALA A 1018 6.72 -14.28 -8.70
C ALA A 1018 8.03 -13.49 -8.66
N LYS A 1019 8.02 -12.24 -8.21
CA LYS A 1019 9.29 -11.53 -7.99
C LYS A 1019 10.06 -12.22 -6.86
N PHE A 1020 11.40 -12.31 -6.95
CA PHE A 1020 12.26 -13.19 -6.12
C PHE A 1020 12.11 -14.69 -6.39
N ALA A 1021 11.32 -15.03 -7.40
CA ALA A 1021 11.17 -16.37 -7.94
C ALA A 1021 11.00 -16.28 -9.47
N ALA A 1022 11.76 -15.39 -10.13
CA ALA A 1022 11.60 -15.09 -11.55
C ALA A 1022 11.74 -16.34 -12.44
N ALA A 1023 12.59 -17.29 -12.05
CA ALA A 1023 12.75 -18.58 -12.71
C ALA A 1023 11.79 -19.68 -12.21
N GLY A 1024 10.70 -19.32 -11.53
CA GLY A 1024 9.78 -20.26 -10.88
C GLY A 1024 10.29 -20.73 -9.51
N LYS A 1025 9.40 -20.73 -8.50
CA LYS A 1025 9.74 -21.15 -7.14
C LYS A 1025 10.19 -22.61 -7.10
N ARG A 1026 11.28 -22.89 -6.37
CA ARG A 1026 11.93 -24.21 -6.32
C ARG A 1026 11.59 -25.05 -5.08
N THR A 1027 10.84 -24.47 -4.15
CA THR A 1027 10.37 -25.15 -2.94
C THR A 1027 8.85 -25.26 -2.99
N PRO A 1028 8.26 -26.33 -2.44
CA PRO A 1028 6.81 -26.41 -2.27
C PRO A 1028 6.29 -25.36 -1.29
N ARG A 1029 4.98 -25.12 -1.35
CA ARG A 1029 4.25 -24.28 -0.40
C ARG A 1029 4.45 -24.79 1.03
N LYS A 1030 4.75 -23.89 1.98
CA LYS A 1030 4.75 -24.19 3.42
C LYS A 1030 3.34 -24.63 3.84
N ASP A 1031 3.27 -25.71 4.60
CA ASP A 1031 1.99 -26.27 5.04
C ASP A 1031 1.61 -25.71 6.42
N LEU A 1032 1.08 -24.49 6.45
CA LEU A 1032 0.70 -23.81 7.69
C LEU A 1032 -0.41 -24.55 8.43
N ALA A 1033 -1.34 -25.17 7.71
CA ALA A 1033 -2.42 -25.94 8.33
C ALA A 1033 -1.88 -27.13 9.11
N MET A 1034 -0.98 -27.93 8.53
CA MET A 1034 -0.40 -29.08 9.23
C MET A 1034 0.45 -28.67 10.44
N LEU A 1035 1.13 -27.52 10.37
CA LEU A 1035 1.85 -26.96 11.52
C LEU A 1035 0.88 -26.62 12.66
N ALA A 1036 -0.24 -25.97 12.36
CA ALA A 1036 -1.27 -25.66 13.37
C ALA A 1036 -1.99 -26.92 13.91
N ILE A 1037 -2.35 -27.87 13.04
CA ILE A 1037 -3.00 -29.14 13.44
C ILE A 1037 -2.10 -29.93 14.39
N SER A 1038 -0.77 -29.80 14.30
CA SER A 1038 0.16 -30.53 15.15
C SER A 1038 0.03 -30.22 16.65
N TYR A 1039 -0.49 -29.05 17.03
CA TYR A 1039 -0.84 -28.72 18.42
C TYR A 1039 -2.05 -29.52 18.94
N GLY A 1040 -2.92 -29.95 18.04
CA GLY A 1040 -4.10 -30.77 18.32
C GLY A 1040 -5.29 -30.00 18.91
N ASN A 1041 -5.12 -28.81 19.48
CA ASN A 1041 -6.17 -28.00 20.12
C ASN A 1041 -6.51 -26.70 19.38
N ILE A 1042 -6.05 -26.52 18.15
CA ILE A 1042 -6.37 -25.38 17.29
C ILE A 1042 -7.42 -25.81 16.28
N TYR A 1043 -8.52 -25.07 16.13
CA TYR A 1043 -9.44 -25.29 15.00
C TYR A 1043 -8.76 -24.83 13.70
N VAL A 1044 -8.73 -25.65 12.67
CA VAL A 1044 -8.08 -25.30 11.40
C VAL A 1044 -9.01 -25.60 10.23
N ALA A 1045 -9.24 -24.64 9.33
CA ALA A 1045 -10.00 -24.86 8.11
C ALA A 1045 -9.29 -24.30 6.88
N GLN A 1046 -9.33 -25.03 5.77
CA GLN A 1046 -8.86 -24.57 4.47
C GLN A 1046 -10.05 -24.42 3.53
N VAL A 1047 -10.36 -23.19 3.12
CA VAL A 1047 -11.61 -22.82 2.45
C VAL A 1047 -11.36 -22.15 1.09
N ALA A 1048 -12.33 -22.28 0.19
CA ALA A 1048 -12.37 -21.57 -1.09
C ALA A 1048 -13.84 -21.31 -1.49
N MET A 1049 -14.27 -20.04 -1.52
CA MET A 1049 -15.67 -19.68 -1.79
C MET A 1049 -16.15 -20.13 -3.17
N GLY A 1050 -15.29 -20.04 -4.18
CA GLY A 1050 -15.63 -20.43 -5.55
C GLY A 1050 -15.80 -21.94 -5.74
N ALA A 1051 -15.15 -22.75 -4.90
CA ALA A 1051 -15.31 -24.20 -4.91
C ALA A 1051 -16.52 -24.66 -4.08
N ASN A 1052 -16.66 -24.16 -2.84
CA ASN A 1052 -17.80 -24.49 -1.99
C ASN A 1052 -18.14 -23.36 -0.99
N PRO A 1053 -19.16 -22.53 -1.30
CA PRO A 1053 -19.55 -21.41 -0.43
C PRO A 1053 -20.22 -21.89 0.87
N GLN A 1054 -20.90 -23.04 0.86
CA GLN A 1054 -21.53 -23.60 2.05
C GLN A 1054 -20.48 -24.13 3.05
N HIS A 1055 -19.44 -24.81 2.56
CA HIS A 1055 -18.29 -25.22 3.37
C HIS A 1055 -17.59 -24.00 4.01
N THR A 1056 -17.38 -22.94 3.23
CA THR A 1056 -16.78 -21.70 3.74
C THR A 1056 -17.62 -21.09 4.87
N LEU A 1057 -18.94 -20.99 4.69
CA LEU A 1057 -19.85 -20.50 5.74
C LEU A 1057 -19.78 -21.36 7.01
N GLN A 1058 -19.77 -22.69 6.84
CA GLN A 1058 -19.67 -23.61 7.97
C GLN A 1058 -18.37 -23.42 8.75
N ALA A 1059 -17.23 -23.31 8.06
CA ALA A 1059 -15.93 -23.09 8.69
C ALA A 1059 -15.88 -21.80 9.54
N PHE A 1060 -16.44 -20.69 9.04
CA PHE A 1060 -16.51 -19.43 9.79
C PHE A 1060 -17.35 -19.56 11.07
N ARG A 1061 -18.48 -20.27 11.01
CA ARG A 1061 -19.36 -20.47 12.15
C ARG A 1061 -18.74 -21.40 13.19
N GLU A 1062 -18.09 -22.47 12.75
CA GLU A 1062 -17.40 -23.41 13.64
C GLU A 1062 -16.19 -22.77 14.31
N ALA A 1063 -15.36 -22.05 13.56
CA ALA A 1063 -14.22 -21.31 14.11
C ALA A 1063 -14.64 -20.34 15.22
N GLU A 1064 -15.68 -19.53 14.98
CA GLU A 1064 -16.14 -18.54 15.96
C GLU A 1064 -16.82 -19.16 17.19
N ALA A 1065 -17.47 -20.32 16.99
CA ALA A 1065 -18.10 -21.07 18.08
C ALA A 1065 -17.09 -21.88 18.92
N TYR A 1066 -15.89 -22.14 18.40
CA TYR A 1066 -14.84 -22.86 19.10
C TYR A 1066 -14.29 -22.02 20.25
N GLU A 1067 -14.24 -22.60 21.46
CA GLU A 1067 -13.74 -21.93 22.68
C GLU A 1067 -12.22 -22.08 22.77
N GLY A 1068 -11.52 -21.53 21.77
CA GLY A 1068 -10.08 -21.66 21.64
C GLY A 1068 -9.56 -20.99 20.37
N PRO A 1069 -8.28 -21.21 20.01
CA PRO A 1069 -7.67 -20.61 18.85
C PRO A 1069 -8.20 -21.26 17.57
N SER A 1070 -8.53 -20.42 16.59
CA SER A 1070 -9.02 -20.85 15.28
C SER A 1070 -8.16 -20.26 14.16
N LEU A 1071 -7.91 -21.03 13.09
CA LEU A 1071 -7.17 -20.63 11.90
C LEU A 1071 -7.96 -21.01 10.65
N ILE A 1072 -8.33 -20.01 9.85
CA ILE A 1072 -8.96 -20.19 8.54
C ILE A 1072 -7.97 -19.74 7.46
N LEU A 1073 -7.60 -20.65 6.56
CA LEU A 1073 -6.83 -20.37 5.35
C LEU A 1073 -7.77 -20.24 4.16
N ALA A 1074 -7.93 -19.04 3.63
CA ALA A 1074 -8.90 -18.72 2.59
C ALA A 1074 -8.19 -18.47 1.24
N TYR A 1075 -8.38 -19.36 0.27
CA TYR A 1075 -7.83 -19.16 -1.08
C TYR A 1075 -8.41 -17.90 -1.69
N SER A 1076 -7.53 -16.95 -2.00
CA SER A 1076 -7.85 -15.60 -2.43
C SER A 1076 -7.21 -15.34 -3.78
N HIS A 1077 -7.98 -15.53 -4.86
CA HIS A 1077 -7.47 -15.28 -6.21
C HIS A 1077 -7.12 -13.80 -6.38
N CYS A 1078 -6.05 -13.51 -7.13
CA CYS A 1078 -5.47 -12.18 -7.22
C CYS A 1078 -5.08 -11.82 -8.66
N ILE A 1079 -5.06 -10.52 -8.97
CA ILE A 1079 -4.52 -10.00 -10.23
C ILE A 1079 -3.06 -10.44 -10.46
N ALA A 1080 -2.30 -10.69 -9.39
CA ALA A 1080 -0.92 -11.17 -9.45
C ALA A 1080 -0.81 -12.60 -9.99
N HIS A 1081 -1.90 -13.39 -10.00
CA HIS A 1081 -1.95 -14.69 -10.65
C HIS A 1081 -1.99 -14.55 -12.19
N GLY A 1082 -2.43 -13.38 -12.67
CA GLY A 1082 -2.60 -13.09 -14.08
C GLY A 1082 -3.72 -13.91 -14.72
N ILE A 1083 -4.90 -13.84 -14.11
CA ILE A 1083 -6.13 -14.49 -14.58
C ILE A 1083 -7.15 -13.43 -15.05
N ASP A 1084 -8.15 -13.85 -15.83
CA ASP A 1084 -9.37 -13.04 -15.98
C ASP A 1084 -10.12 -13.05 -14.64
N MET A 1085 -10.11 -11.93 -13.93
CA MET A 1085 -10.73 -11.80 -12.60
C MET A 1085 -12.23 -12.14 -12.61
N ARG A 1086 -12.93 -12.04 -13.75
CA ARG A 1086 -14.33 -12.49 -13.87
C ARG A 1086 -14.49 -14.00 -13.69
N LYS A 1087 -13.42 -14.77 -13.94
CA LYS A 1087 -13.34 -16.23 -13.78
C LYS A 1087 -12.67 -16.64 -12.47
N GLY A 1088 -12.41 -15.70 -11.55
CA GLY A 1088 -11.74 -15.96 -10.29
C GLY A 1088 -12.36 -17.08 -9.47
N LEU A 1089 -13.69 -17.14 -9.36
CA LEU A 1089 -14.41 -18.20 -8.66
C LEU A 1089 -14.24 -19.58 -9.32
N HIS A 1090 -14.32 -19.63 -10.64
CA HIS A 1090 -14.07 -20.86 -11.40
C HIS A 1090 -12.62 -21.34 -11.21
N GLN A 1091 -11.67 -20.42 -11.16
CA GLN A 1091 -10.28 -20.77 -10.87
C GLN A 1091 -10.11 -21.37 -9.46
N GLN A 1092 -10.87 -20.92 -8.46
CA GLN A 1092 -10.88 -21.56 -7.13
C GLN A 1092 -11.46 -22.98 -7.18
N ASP A 1093 -12.51 -23.20 -7.97
CA ASP A 1093 -13.08 -24.53 -8.18
C ASP A 1093 -12.06 -25.47 -8.85
N LEU A 1094 -11.34 -25.01 -9.89
CA LEU A 1094 -10.25 -25.77 -10.51
C LEU A 1094 -9.08 -26.04 -9.55
N ALA A 1095 -8.78 -25.10 -8.65
CA ALA A 1095 -7.77 -25.30 -7.60
C ALA A 1095 -8.15 -26.47 -6.68
N THR A 1096 -9.41 -26.58 -6.27
CA THR A 1096 -9.89 -27.71 -5.48
C THR A 1096 -9.99 -28.99 -6.31
N ALA A 1097 -10.53 -28.93 -7.53
CA ALA A 1097 -10.70 -30.09 -8.42
C ALA A 1097 -9.37 -30.74 -8.82
N SER A 1098 -8.27 -29.98 -8.87
CA SER A 1098 -6.92 -30.51 -9.14
C SER A 1098 -6.21 -31.07 -7.91
N GLY A 1099 -6.82 -30.97 -6.72
CA GLY A 1099 -6.17 -31.28 -5.44
C GLY A 1099 -5.17 -30.24 -4.96
N TYR A 1100 -4.93 -29.17 -5.74
CA TYR A 1100 -4.00 -28.11 -5.40
C TYR A 1100 -4.40 -27.38 -4.10
N TRP A 1101 -5.70 -27.14 -3.93
CA TRP A 1101 -6.29 -26.54 -2.73
C TRP A 1101 -7.43 -27.41 -2.18
N PRO A 1102 -7.12 -28.49 -1.42
CA PRO A 1102 -8.15 -29.35 -0.84
C PRO A 1102 -8.95 -28.59 0.22
N LEU A 1103 -10.24 -28.90 0.36
CA LEU A 1103 -11.10 -28.32 1.38
C LEU A 1103 -11.18 -29.25 2.57
N PHE A 1104 -10.92 -28.75 3.77
CA PHE A 1104 -11.03 -29.55 4.99
C PHE A 1104 -11.27 -28.67 6.21
N ARG A 1105 -11.72 -29.32 7.29
CA ARG A 1105 -11.83 -28.75 8.63
C ARG A 1105 -11.25 -29.72 9.65
N PHE A 1106 -10.45 -29.20 10.56
CA PHE A 1106 -9.97 -29.86 11.75
C PHE A 1106 -10.65 -29.19 12.94
N ASN A 1107 -11.60 -29.88 13.56
CA ASN A 1107 -12.39 -29.40 14.68
C ASN A 1107 -12.06 -30.19 15.96
N PRO A 1108 -11.22 -29.65 16.87
CA PRO A 1108 -10.84 -30.32 18.11
C PRO A 1108 -12.01 -30.72 19.01
N ALA A 1109 -13.16 -30.04 18.91
CA ALA A 1109 -14.34 -30.32 19.72
C ALA A 1109 -14.97 -31.68 19.42
N LEU A 1110 -14.78 -32.22 18.20
CA LEU A 1110 -15.31 -33.55 17.82
C LEU A 1110 -14.71 -34.69 18.64
N ARG A 1111 -13.52 -34.50 19.22
CA ARG A 1111 -12.91 -35.48 20.12
C ARG A 1111 -13.73 -35.71 21.39
N GLN A 1112 -14.43 -34.68 21.89
CA GLN A 1112 -15.26 -34.78 23.09
C GLN A 1112 -16.45 -35.75 22.90
N VAL A 1113 -16.84 -36.01 21.64
CA VAL A 1113 -17.89 -36.96 21.28
C VAL A 1113 -17.35 -38.22 20.62
N GLY A 1114 -16.03 -38.44 20.65
CA GLY A 1114 -15.36 -39.63 20.12
C GLY A 1114 -15.24 -39.67 18.59
N GLU A 1115 -15.43 -38.55 17.90
CA GLU A 1115 -15.34 -38.46 16.44
C GLU A 1115 -13.95 -37.98 15.98
N ASN A 1116 -13.62 -38.28 14.71
CA ASN A 1116 -12.37 -37.78 14.12
C ASN A 1116 -12.46 -36.26 13.97
N PRO A 1117 -11.52 -35.49 14.55
CA PRO A 1117 -11.51 -34.04 14.40
C PRO A 1117 -11.24 -33.59 12.96
N PHE A 1118 -10.59 -34.39 12.12
CA PHE A 1118 -10.25 -34.05 10.75
C PHE A 1118 -11.31 -34.54 9.75
N SER A 1119 -11.90 -33.61 9.00
CA SER A 1119 -12.84 -33.85 7.93
C SER A 1119 -12.28 -33.32 6.61
N LEU A 1120 -12.05 -34.21 5.63
CA LEU A 1120 -11.68 -33.84 4.27
C LEU A 1120 -12.96 -33.64 3.44
N ASP A 1121 -13.30 -32.39 3.20
CA ASP A 1121 -14.58 -31.96 2.61
C ASP A 1121 -14.54 -31.82 1.08
N SER A 1122 -13.35 -31.87 0.46
CA SER A 1122 -13.20 -31.94 -1.00
C SER A 1122 -13.08 -33.39 -1.50
N PRO A 1123 -13.55 -33.68 -2.73
CA PRO A 1123 -13.32 -34.98 -3.37
C PRO A 1123 -11.86 -35.15 -3.82
N ARG A 1124 -11.48 -36.40 -4.13
CA ARG A 1124 -10.18 -36.71 -4.77
C ARG A 1124 -9.96 -35.88 -6.03
N PRO A 1125 -8.70 -35.55 -6.38
CA PRO A 1125 -8.38 -34.80 -7.60
C PRO A 1125 -9.03 -35.43 -8.84
N SER A 1126 -9.79 -34.64 -9.59
CA SER A 1126 -10.52 -35.07 -10.79
C SER A 1126 -9.93 -34.53 -12.10
N ILE A 1127 -9.01 -33.57 -12.02
CA ILE A 1127 -8.27 -33.00 -13.15
C ILE A 1127 -6.77 -32.96 -12.85
N PRO A 1128 -5.89 -33.00 -13.87
CA PRO A 1128 -4.45 -32.84 -13.65
C PRO A 1128 -4.10 -31.41 -13.23
N PHE A 1129 -3.00 -31.24 -12.49
CA PHE A 1129 -2.58 -29.92 -11.98
C PHE A 1129 -2.42 -28.87 -13.09
N LYS A 1130 -1.89 -29.27 -14.25
CA LYS A 1130 -1.71 -28.36 -15.41
C LYS A 1130 -3.02 -27.74 -15.89
N ALA A 1131 -4.16 -28.44 -15.76
CA ALA A 1131 -5.46 -27.91 -16.17
C ALA A 1131 -5.93 -26.73 -15.30
N TYR A 1132 -5.42 -26.62 -14.07
CA TYR A 1132 -5.56 -25.43 -13.22
C TYR A 1132 -4.47 -24.40 -13.53
N ALA A 1133 -3.19 -24.83 -13.45
CA ALA A 1133 -2.03 -23.95 -13.47
C ALA A 1133 -1.91 -23.13 -14.76
N TYR A 1134 -2.22 -23.74 -15.92
CA TYR A 1134 -2.07 -23.07 -17.22
C TYR A 1134 -3.22 -22.13 -17.57
N ASN A 1135 -4.15 -21.85 -16.64
CA ASN A 1135 -5.03 -20.69 -16.74
C ASN A 1135 -4.39 -19.41 -16.18
N GLU A 1136 -3.22 -19.52 -15.54
CA GLU A 1136 -2.58 -18.41 -14.83
C GLU A 1136 -1.28 -18.00 -15.51
N VAL A 1137 -1.09 -16.71 -15.75
CA VAL A 1137 0.13 -16.19 -16.38
C VAL A 1137 1.37 -16.53 -15.55
N ARG A 1138 1.26 -16.61 -14.21
CA ARG A 1138 2.38 -16.96 -13.31
C ARG A 1138 2.97 -18.36 -13.56
N TYR A 1139 2.29 -19.26 -14.26
CA TYR A 1139 2.87 -20.53 -14.72
C TYR A 1139 3.17 -20.51 -16.22
N GLN A 1140 2.32 -19.86 -17.01
CA GLN A 1140 2.52 -19.75 -18.46
C GLN A 1140 3.76 -18.95 -18.85
N SER A 1141 4.19 -17.95 -18.06
CA SER A 1141 5.43 -17.22 -18.30
C SER A 1141 6.63 -18.16 -18.30
N LEU A 1142 6.76 -18.99 -17.26
CA LEU A 1142 7.82 -19.98 -17.16
C LEU A 1142 7.78 -21.00 -18.30
N ALA A 1143 6.60 -21.49 -18.67
CA ALA A 1143 6.45 -22.43 -19.78
C ALA A 1143 6.88 -21.84 -21.14
N ARG A 1144 6.77 -20.52 -21.31
CA ARG A 1144 7.21 -19.81 -22.53
C ARG A 1144 8.72 -19.54 -22.52
N GLU A 1145 9.25 -19.07 -21.40
CA GLU A 1145 10.65 -18.64 -21.28
C GLU A 1145 11.61 -19.82 -21.05
N ARG A 1146 11.17 -20.83 -20.30
CA ARG A 1146 11.98 -21.99 -19.86
C ARG A 1146 11.18 -23.31 -19.94
N PRO A 1147 10.78 -23.76 -21.14
CA PRO A 1147 9.83 -24.87 -21.31
C PRO A 1147 10.26 -26.18 -20.64
N THR A 1148 11.54 -26.55 -20.72
CA THR A 1148 12.06 -27.78 -20.10
C THR A 1148 12.01 -27.74 -18.57
N GLU A 1149 12.36 -26.59 -17.98
CA GLU A 1149 12.31 -26.42 -16.52
C GLU A 1149 10.86 -26.35 -16.02
N ALA A 1150 9.98 -25.66 -16.76
CA ALA A 1150 8.56 -25.57 -16.44
C ALA A 1150 7.90 -26.95 -16.42
N GLU A 1151 8.20 -27.80 -17.39
CA GLU A 1151 7.68 -29.18 -17.45
C GLU A 1151 8.14 -30.00 -16.25
N ALA A 1152 9.43 -29.95 -15.91
CA ALA A 1152 9.98 -30.66 -14.76
C ALA A 1152 9.35 -30.18 -13.43
N LEU A 1153 9.17 -28.87 -13.27
CA LEU A 1153 8.53 -28.28 -12.09
C LEU A 1153 7.03 -28.63 -12.01
N ALA A 1154 6.32 -28.67 -13.13
CA ALA A 1154 4.91 -29.05 -13.16
C ALA A 1154 4.71 -30.52 -12.73
N ILE A 1155 5.56 -31.44 -13.19
CA ILE A 1155 5.55 -32.85 -12.77
C ILE A 1155 5.85 -32.97 -11.27
N ALA A 1156 6.86 -32.25 -10.79
CA ALA A 1156 7.21 -32.24 -9.37
C ALA A 1156 6.07 -31.67 -8.51
N ALA A 1157 5.39 -30.63 -8.98
CA ALA A 1157 4.26 -30.01 -8.30
C ALA A 1157 3.07 -30.98 -8.22
N GLU A 1158 2.72 -31.64 -9.33
CA GLU A 1158 1.65 -32.64 -9.36
C GLU A 1158 1.92 -33.81 -8.39
N ARG A 1159 3.15 -34.32 -8.36
CA ARG A 1159 3.54 -35.37 -7.39
C ARG A 1159 3.39 -34.88 -5.95
N TRP A 1160 3.87 -33.67 -5.64
CA TRP A 1160 3.75 -33.10 -4.30
C TRP A 1160 2.29 -32.90 -3.88
N ILE A 1161 1.44 -32.42 -4.79
CA ILE A 1161 0.00 -32.25 -4.56
C ILE A 1161 -0.66 -33.59 -4.23
N GLN A 1162 -0.35 -34.65 -4.98
CA GLN A 1162 -0.87 -35.99 -4.73
C GLN A 1162 -0.41 -36.55 -3.38
N GLU A 1163 0.88 -36.41 -3.05
CA GLU A 1163 1.43 -36.82 -1.75
C GLU A 1163 0.75 -36.08 -0.60
N LYS A 1164 0.52 -34.78 -0.74
CA LYS A 1164 -0.19 -33.96 0.25
C LYS A 1164 -1.65 -34.36 0.41
N TYR A 1165 -2.34 -34.61 -0.69
CA TYR A 1165 -3.72 -35.07 -0.65
C TYR A 1165 -3.81 -36.42 0.10
N MET A 1166 -2.92 -37.38 -0.19
CA MET A 1166 -2.86 -38.66 0.53
C MET A 1166 -2.62 -38.47 2.04
N GLN A 1167 -1.77 -37.54 2.44
CA GLN A 1167 -1.57 -37.22 3.86
C GLN A 1167 -2.87 -36.75 4.54
N TYR A 1168 -3.69 -35.95 3.86
CA TYR A 1168 -4.99 -35.53 4.39
C TYR A 1168 -6.02 -36.66 4.40
N GLU A 1169 -6.01 -37.54 3.40
CA GLU A 1169 -6.85 -38.76 3.44
C GLU A 1169 -6.49 -39.65 4.62
N ASP A 1170 -5.19 -39.83 4.89
CA ASP A 1170 -4.73 -40.59 6.05
C ASP A 1170 -5.23 -39.97 7.36
N LEU A 1171 -5.24 -38.64 7.47
CA LEU A 1171 -5.80 -37.95 8.65
C LEU A 1171 -7.31 -38.15 8.76
N ALA A 1172 -8.06 -38.01 7.67
CA ALA A 1172 -9.51 -38.24 7.65
C ALA A 1172 -9.88 -39.71 7.99
N ALA A 1173 -9.00 -40.66 7.67
CA ALA A 1173 -9.19 -42.08 7.97
C ALA A 1173 -8.69 -42.51 9.36
N ARG A 1174 -7.96 -41.65 10.09
CA ARG A 1174 -7.48 -41.97 11.43
C ARG A 1174 -8.63 -42.08 12.42
N ASP A 1175 -8.44 -42.96 13.40
CA ASP A 1175 -9.27 -43.01 14.61
C ASP A 1175 -9.11 -41.69 15.40
N GLY A 1176 -10.24 -41.09 15.82
CA GLY A 1176 -10.28 -39.83 16.54
C GLY A 1176 -9.48 -39.84 17.85
N ALA A 1177 -9.34 -41.02 18.49
CA ALA A 1177 -8.53 -41.21 19.69
C ALA A 1177 -7.01 -41.03 19.46
N ARG A 1178 -6.55 -40.96 18.20
CA ARG A 1178 -5.11 -40.87 17.84
C ARG A 1178 -4.61 -39.46 17.59
N PHE A 1179 -5.43 -38.43 17.78
CA PHE A 1179 -5.05 -37.02 17.67
C PHE A 1179 -4.66 -36.46 19.05
N ASN A 1180 -3.36 -36.31 19.32
CA ASN A 1180 -2.83 -35.87 20.62
C ASN A 1180 -3.43 -34.53 21.12
N TYR A 1181 -4.08 -34.54 22.29
CA TYR A 1181 -3.69 -33.88 23.57
C TYR A 1181 -4.89 -34.04 24.51
N GLU A 1182 -4.79 -34.94 25.50
CA GLU A 1182 -5.69 -34.97 26.66
C GLU A 1182 -4.86 -34.65 27.91
N LEU A 1183 -5.12 -33.50 28.53
CA LEU A 1183 -5.10 -33.46 29.99
C LEU A 1183 -6.33 -34.25 30.43
N ARG A 1184 -6.13 -35.38 31.10
CA ARG A 1184 -7.27 -36.10 31.67
C ARG A 1184 -7.86 -35.24 32.80
N PRO A 1185 -9.16 -35.35 33.11
CA PRO A 1185 -9.78 -34.64 34.23
C PRO A 1185 -9.07 -34.83 35.59
N GLU A 1186 -8.32 -35.93 35.71
CA GLU A 1186 -7.48 -36.29 36.86
C GLU A 1186 -6.10 -35.60 36.87
N ASP A 1187 -5.67 -35.00 35.76
CA ASP A 1187 -4.44 -34.22 35.60
C ASP A 1187 -4.66 -32.71 35.89
N THR A 1188 -5.93 -32.25 35.97
CA THR A 1188 -6.26 -30.91 36.45
C THR A 1188 -6.43 -30.90 37.97
N VAL A 1189 -5.36 -30.51 38.69
CA VAL A 1189 -5.48 -30.12 40.10
C VAL A 1189 -6.52 -28.99 40.20
N ALA A 1190 -7.51 -29.18 41.06
CA ALA A 1190 -8.54 -28.20 41.40
C ALA A 1190 -7.91 -26.82 41.67
N ALA A 1191 -7.96 -25.93 40.69
CA ALA A 1191 -7.85 -24.51 40.95
C ALA A 1191 -9.12 -24.13 41.75
N GLY A 1192 -8.92 -23.84 43.03
CA GLY A 1192 -9.94 -23.79 44.05
C GLY A 1192 -11.18 -22.99 43.69
N LYS A 1193 -12.34 -23.65 43.82
CA LYS A 1193 -13.53 -23.01 44.39
C LYS A 1193 -13.27 -22.77 45.87
N ASP A 1194 -12.59 -21.67 46.18
CA ASP A 1194 -12.69 -20.91 47.44
C ASP A 1194 -11.73 -19.72 47.36
N ILE A 1195 -12.30 -18.54 47.05
CA ILE A 1195 -12.10 -17.17 47.59
C ILE A 1195 -12.75 -16.17 46.63
#